data_AF-A0A939VXC9-F1
#
_entry.id   AF-A0A939VXC9-F1
#
_cell.length_a   1.000
_cell.length_b   1.000
_cell.length_c   1.000
_cell.angle_alpha   90.00
_cell.angle_beta   90.00
_cell.angle_gamma   90.00
#
_symmetry.space_group_name_H-M   'P 1'
#
loop_
_entity.id
_entity.type
_entity.pdbx_description
1 polymer ?
#
loop_
_entity_poly.entity_id
_entity_poly.type
_entity_poly.pdbx_seq_one_letter_code
_entity_poly.pdbx_strand_id
1 'polypeptide(L)'
;MISIAFLIFLNAAATEIPVFHASYDQNFSANSGNEIVDAKVSQELLWETFQNLLQPGIVSNAAVIGTSGRNKEKHYHAVYSNKGYLDNQIGTVSFWIKPMNWEGNDQDCHIFFQAVGPDSSMLIYKFQKSPILMFLLGPSKPVNGKYVWSSISTNIGKWKAGDWHHLAAAYNREKICLYVDGKKVGYRSRSALPEKPFLRFSVGALYPGQWKTPLGLSLIDELKIFKNFKSAEEIHMEYRSYKHGSFHREAAVDDVATIVDRQKNELKLFFTAEGEISVCRISMTDGEGKDCFIKQQKTTGAQQSIIIPLSGLVPGNYTIGIAGLNENGTMICHKQIAFLLPQIPEPWKGNRIGLEPGVPPPWTTLNFSADRNCISGTTFAYELTESPFPNQIIAKGIPLLNRPVTLKLNNAKCDGWSRPRIVKKSPEKIILQSEAKAGHLRIKVDFQCEFDGFSWVKLSIIPEQPVRINNLQLEFPFLLKQSSLFNSMNKFYHKYLPGHCGKFQNYNMNLYKRPPIMFVGNDFCGLQWFCEKLPDWRNRNPDCALQLISGSKENLLRLNMIDMPSEIQQPLVYEFGFQSVPIRPMPSGWRTWCPYGNFDPYFVWSKYHHYPYANALRTDEKYKQMRETKTRQFGNKLFYYTAGFTITPTFPEWPYYNSEWILTPPENGLYGCLNNPAAYFAWICPQSSEYRDFYLDRLQKLVDELNIPNIYIDNSDAQMCGNVRHGCGYTGSDGRRYNSFNLRATRQLAMRIYKMFREKRPDGKIIRHMSAKPVAPVVAFADMLADGELYNKTVADDESYFNIFDPEMFRASFCGSLWGIPQFFIPQFTRVIPMHNPKRYPAWKTPAAREKQMDKIRHFKGYFLVHDAQIFQLFGVKVNDIESIKQRFGITEKTRFIGYNDETSPCRSKNGVMVSAYVEQGKLMLIVMNEKPENTVSFTIDQERLRKLGIKSFRLRNAETGKTVQLNSDRITLPLNYHDYMILWNL
;
A
#
# COMPACT_ATOMS: atom_id res chain seq x y z
N MET A 1 28.13 3.96 -18.29
CA MET A 1 28.15 2.77 -17.42
C MET A 1 27.01 2.88 -16.41
N ILE A 2 25.79 2.55 -16.85
CA ILE A 2 24.58 2.51 -16.00
C ILE A 2 24.20 1.04 -15.93
N SER A 3 24.83 0.31 -15.01
CA SER A 3 24.58 -1.11 -14.82
C SER A 3 23.30 -1.28 -14.00
N ILE A 4 22.25 -1.65 -14.73
CA ILE A 4 21.29 -2.71 -14.43
C ILE A 4 21.50 -3.34 -13.04
N ALA A 5 20.65 -2.97 -12.08
CA ALA A 5 20.49 -3.74 -10.85
C ALA A 5 19.13 -3.41 -10.22
N PHE A 6 18.05 -4.04 -10.68
CA PHE A 6 16.96 -4.49 -9.80
C PHE A 6 16.18 -5.60 -10.51
N LEU A 7 16.07 -6.73 -9.80
CA LEU A 7 15.40 -8.00 -10.12
C LEU A 7 16.15 -8.98 -11.03
N ILE A 8 17.29 -9.46 -10.50
CA ILE A 8 17.49 -10.91 -10.47
C ILE A 8 16.61 -11.42 -9.32
N PHE A 9 15.42 -11.93 -9.65
CA PHE A 9 14.83 -13.03 -8.90
C PHE A 9 15.76 -14.24 -9.07
N LEU A 10 15.90 -15.09 -8.02
CA LEU A 10 16.78 -16.28 -7.86
C LEU A 10 18.11 -15.94 -7.15
N ASN A 11 18.52 -16.50 -6.01
CA ASN A 11 18.20 -17.73 -5.30
C ASN A 11 18.28 -17.48 -3.78
N ALA A 12 17.16 -17.28 -3.11
CA ALA A 12 16.79 -18.23 -2.06
C ALA A 12 15.77 -19.13 -2.74
N ALA A 13 15.76 -20.45 -2.48
CA ALA A 13 14.90 -21.40 -3.16
C ALA A 13 13.52 -20.77 -3.40
N ALA A 14 13.25 -20.38 -4.64
CA ALA A 14 12.12 -19.52 -4.96
C ALA A 14 10.88 -20.36 -4.72
N THR A 15 10.22 -20.18 -3.57
CA THR A 15 8.85 -20.62 -3.41
C THR A 15 8.04 -19.74 -4.35
N GLU A 16 7.78 -20.24 -5.55
CA GLU A 16 6.92 -19.57 -6.53
C GLU A 16 5.63 -19.08 -5.87
N ILE A 17 5.13 -17.92 -6.30
CA ILE A 17 3.91 -17.33 -5.76
C ILE A 17 2.70 -18.08 -6.36
N PRO A 18 1.76 -18.59 -5.54
CA PRO A 18 0.55 -19.22 -6.05
C PRO A 18 -0.28 -18.23 -6.88
N VAL A 19 -0.92 -18.71 -7.95
CA VAL A 19 -1.83 -17.89 -8.76
C VAL A 19 -3.18 -17.67 -8.08
N PHE A 20 -3.48 -18.44 -7.04
CA PHE A 20 -4.67 -18.32 -6.22
C PHE A 20 -4.31 -18.81 -4.81
N HIS A 21 -4.59 -18.00 -3.79
CA HIS A 21 -4.33 -18.32 -2.40
C HIS A 21 -5.50 -17.86 -1.53
N ALA A 22 -6.25 -18.82 -0.98
CA ALA A 22 -7.25 -18.57 0.05
C ALA A 22 -6.67 -18.99 1.41
N SER A 23 -6.30 -18.01 2.25
CA SER A 23 -5.77 -18.27 3.59
C SER A 23 -6.85 -18.49 4.63
N TYR A 24 -8.08 -18.07 4.37
CA TYR A 24 -9.21 -18.17 5.31
C TYR A 24 -9.06 -17.41 6.64
N ASP A 25 -8.00 -16.60 6.79
CA ASP A 25 -7.75 -15.82 8.00
C ASP A 25 -8.85 -14.80 8.31
N GLN A 26 -9.38 -14.18 7.26
CA GLN A 26 -10.29 -13.05 7.40
C GLN A 26 -11.67 -13.31 6.80
N ASN A 27 -11.79 -14.21 5.82
CA ASN A 27 -12.99 -14.54 5.06
C ASN A 27 -12.69 -15.68 4.06
N PHE A 28 -13.70 -16.06 3.27
CA PHE A 28 -13.59 -17.06 2.22
C PHE A 28 -13.06 -16.50 0.89
N SER A 29 -12.61 -15.25 0.83
CA SER A 29 -12.03 -14.68 -0.38
C SER A 29 -10.58 -15.12 -0.54
N ALA A 30 -10.12 -15.19 -1.78
CA ALA A 30 -8.77 -15.59 -2.13
C ALA A 30 -8.00 -14.44 -2.79
N ASN A 31 -6.70 -14.39 -2.58
CA ASN A 31 -5.80 -13.50 -3.30
C ASN A 31 -5.32 -14.18 -4.59
N SER A 32 -5.46 -13.51 -5.73
CA SER A 32 -4.89 -13.91 -7.01
C SER A 32 -4.11 -12.74 -7.60
N GLY A 33 -2.82 -12.67 -7.27
CA GLY A 33 -2.03 -11.46 -7.52
C GLY A 33 -2.60 -10.29 -6.71
N ASN A 34 -3.18 -9.31 -7.40
CA ASN A 34 -3.84 -8.14 -6.78
C ASN A 34 -5.37 -8.20 -6.84
N GLU A 35 -5.96 -9.27 -7.36
CA GLU A 35 -7.42 -9.48 -7.36
C GLU A 35 -7.82 -10.21 -6.07
N ILE A 36 -8.93 -9.77 -5.47
CA ILE A 36 -9.66 -10.53 -4.45
C ILE A 36 -10.74 -11.33 -5.16
N VAL A 37 -10.73 -12.65 -4.99
CA VAL A 37 -11.67 -13.59 -5.58
C VAL A 37 -12.62 -14.08 -4.49
N ASP A 38 -13.86 -13.62 -4.52
CA ASP A 38 -14.87 -14.03 -3.54
C ASP A 38 -15.40 -15.43 -3.84
N ALA A 39 -15.62 -16.21 -2.77
CA ALA A 39 -16.30 -17.49 -2.84
C ALA A 39 -17.81 -17.33 -2.75
N LYS A 40 -18.55 -18.21 -3.42
CA LYS A 40 -19.93 -18.51 -3.04
C LYS A 40 -19.92 -19.53 -1.91
N VAL A 41 -20.20 -19.07 -0.70
CA VAL A 41 -20.23 -19.90 0.51
C VAL A 41 -21.62 -20.50 0.69
N SER A 42 -21.66 -21.78 1.07
CA SER A 42 -22.90 -22.53 1.32
C SER A 42 -23.76 -22.04 2.48
N GLN A 43 -23.14 -21.32 3.42
CA GLN A 43 -23.79 -20.71 4.57
C GLN A 43 -23.72 -19.19 4.41
N GLU A 44 -24.74 -18.48 4.87
CA GLU A 44 -24.78 -17.02 4.82
C GLU A 44 -23.66 -16.42 5.70
N LEU A 45 -22.90 -15.48 5.15
CA LEU A 45 -21.78 -14.81 5.83
C LEU A 45 -22.30 -13.66 6.71
N LEU A 46 -23.02 -14.00 7.77
CA LEU A 46 -23.46 -13.06 8.79
C LEU A 46 -22.39 -12.93 9.88
N TRP A 47 -22.43 -11.83 10.63
CA TRP A 47 -21.52 -11.62 11.75
C TRP A 47 -21.59 -12.76 12.78
N GLU A 48 -22.81 -13.21 13.06
CA GLU A 48 -23.17 -14.26 14.02
C GLU A 48 -22.74 -15.67 13.57
N THR A 49 -22.63 -15.91 12.26
CA THR A 49 -22.25 -17.22 11.70
C THR A 49 -20.76 -17.31 11.41
N PHE A 50 -20.06 -16.18 11.31
CA PHE A 50 -18.67 -16.13 10.87
C PHE A 50 -17.70 -16.92 11.75
N GLN A 51 -17.83 -16.83 13.08
CA GLN A 51 -17.01 -17.58 14.04
C GLN A 51 -17.26 -19.09 13.99
N ASN A 52 -18.41 -19.51 13.46
CA ASN A 52 -18.72 -20.93 13.25
C ASN A 52 -18.21 -21.44 11.89
N LEU A 53 -17.88 -20.54 10.97
CA LEU A 53 -17.42 -20.86 9.61
C LEU A 53 -15.89 -20.77 9.47
N LEU A 54 -15.24 -19.96 10.29
CA LEU A 54 -13.78 -19.86 10.40
C LEU A 54 -13.35 -20.16 11.83
N GLN A 55 -12.49 -21.15 12.01
CA GLN A 55 -11.96 -21.59 13.31
C GLN A 55 -10.43 -21.50 13.33
N PRO A 56 -9.75 -21.57 14.49
CA PRO A 56 -8.29 -21.50 14.53
C PRO A 56 -7.59 -22.47 13.57
N GLY A 57 -6.75 -21.91 12.70
CA GLY A 57 -6.10 -22.59 11.57
C GLY A 57 -4.68 -23.09 11.84
N ILE A 58 -4.03 -23.62 10.80
CA ILE A 58 -2.57 -23.87 10.81
C ILE A 58 -1.81 -22.54 10.80
N VAL A 59 -2.39 -21.54 10.14
CA VAL A 59 -2.01 -20.12 10.26
C VAL A 59 -3.29 -19.36 10.59
N SER A 60 -3.31 -18.66 11.72
CA SER A 60 -4.44 -17.82 12.16
C SER A 60 -5.83 -18.50 12.07
N ASN A 61 -6.60 -18.44 10.98
CA ASN A 61 -7.91 -19.11 10.87
C ASN A 61 -8.04 -20.01 9.62
N ALA A 62 -8.81 -21.10 9.75
CA ALA A 62 -9.14 -22.06 8.72
C ALA A 62 -10.66 -22.16 8.48
N ALA A 63 -11.04 -22.53 7.27
CA ALA A 63 -12.44 -22.70 6.89
C ALA A 63 -13.00 -24.05 7.32
N VAL A 64 -14.21 -24.04 7.90
CA VAL A 64 -14.98 -25.25 8.18
C VAL A 64 -15.57 -25.80 6.88
N ILE A 65 -15.33 -27.06 6.58
CA ILE A 65 -15.94 -27.80 5.46
C ILE A 65 -16.54 -29.14 5.93
N GLY A 66 -17.48 -29.68 5.16
CA GLY A 66 -18.09 -30.99 5.43
C GLY A 66 -19.60 -30.92 5.70
N THR A 67 -20.15 -31.91 6.42
CA THR A 67 -21.59 -31.99 6.70
C THR A 67 -21.88 -32.28 8.17
N SER A 68 -22.96 -31.69 8.71
CA SER A 68 -23.40 -31.82 10.10
C SER A 68 -24.93 -31.85 10.25
N GLY A 69 -25.43 -32.27 11.43
CA GLY A 69 -26.86 -32.33 11.77
C GLY A 69 -27.48 -33.73 11.60
N ARG A 70 -28.55 -34.05 12.36
CA ARG A 70 -29.15 -35.41 12.43
C ARG A 70 -29.58 -35.99 11.05
N ASN A 71 -29.88 -35.14 10.07
CA ASN A 71 -30.25 -35.50 8.69
C ASN A 71 -29.36 -34.88 7.60
N LYS A 72 -28.13 -34.42 7.92
CA LYS A 72 -27.22 -33.75 6.96
C LYS A 72 -27.75 -32.42 6.39
N GLU A 73 -28.66 -31.76 7.09
CA GLU A 73 -29.28 -30.50 6.66
C GLU A 73 -28.27 -29.36 6.53
N LYS A 74 -27.15 -29.41 7.29
CA LYS A 74 -26.09 -28.39 7.25
C LYS A 74 -24.87 -28.92 6.51
N HIS A 75 -24.49 -28.21 5.45
CA HIS A 75 -23.29 -28.50 4.66
C HIS A 75 -22.45 -27.23 4.51
N TYR A 76 -21.14 -27.41 4.64
CA TYR A 76 -20.15 -26.33 4.62
C TYR A 76 -19.19 -26.57 3.44
N HIS A 77 -19.24 -25.66 2.48
CA HIS A 77 -18.35 -25.60 1.34
C HIS A 77 -18.28 -24.16 0.80
N ALA A 78 -17.21 -23.88 0.06
CA ALA A 78 -17.00 -22.61 -0.64
C ALA A 78 -16.67 -22.89 -2.11
N VAL A 79 -17.38 -22.24 -3.03
CA VAL A 79 -17.23 -22.42 -4.48
C VAL A 79 -16.62 -21.18 -5.12
N TYR A 80 -15.60 -21.38 -5.93
CA TYR A 80 -14.91 -20.34 -6.68
C TYR A 80 -15.13 -20.52 -8.18
N SER A 81 -15.34 -19.40 -8.88
CA SER A 81 -15.31 -19.40 -10.34
C SER A 81 -13.87 -19.61 -10.82
N ASN A 82 -13.65 -20.58 -11.71
CA ASN A 82 -12.36 -20.82 -12.30
C ASN A 82 -12.12 -19.82 -13.45
N LYS A 83 -11.72 -18.58 -13.14
CA LYS A 83 -11.35 -17.55 -14.12
C LYS A 83 -9.94 -17.80 -14.70
N GLY A 84 -9.60 -19.06 -15.00
CA GLY A 84 -8.28 -19.47 -15.50
C GLY A 84 -7.19 -19.60 -14.43
N TYR A 85 -7.57 -19.83 -13.17
CA TYR A 85 -6.64 -20.09 -12.06
C TYR A 85 -6.14 -21.54 -12.08
N LEU A 86 -7.06 -22.49 -12.23
CA LEU A 86 -6.81 -23.92 -12.32
C LEU A 86 -6.87 -24.37 -13.79
N ASP A 87 -5.74 -24.83 -14.33
CA ASP A 87 -5.65 -25.39 -15.67
C ASP A 87 -5.93 -26.91 -15.63
N ASN A 88 -6.51 -27.48 -16.69
CA ASN A 88 -6.94 -28.89 -16.73
C ASN A 88 -5.85 -29.87 -17.21
N GLN A 89 -4.72 -29.35 -17.67
CA GLN A 89 -3.61 -30.10 -18.22
C GLN A 89 -2.36 -30.00 -17.35
N ILE A 90 -2.08 -28.85 -16.73
CA ILE A 90 -0.93 -28.66 -15.84
C ILE A 90 -1.28 -27.82 -14.61
N GLY A 91 -0.77 -28.20 -13.45
CA GLY A 91 -0.93 -27.39 -12.24
C GLY A 91 -0.61 -28.15 -10.97
N THR A 92 -0.71 -27.43 -9.86
CA THR A 92 -0.60 -28.00 -8.51
C THR A 92 -1.66 -27.37 -7.61
N VAL A 93 -2.39 -28.21 -6.87
CA VAL A 93 -3.30 -27.79 -5.80
C VAL A 93 -2.70 -28.23 -4.47
N SER A 94 -2.56 -27.32 -3.52
CA SER A 94 -1.94 -27.55 -2.19
C SER A 94 -2.82 -26.93 -1.11
N PHE A 95 -3.01 -27.62 0.01
CA PHE A 95 -3.75 -27.11 1.17
C PHE A 95 -3.48 -27.95 2.42
N TRP A 96 -3.88 -27.43 3.58
CA TRP A 96 -3.88 -28.15 4.84
C TRP A 96 -5.27 -28.62 5.20
N ILE A 97 -5.39 -29.80 5.80
CA ILE A 97 -6.64 -30.37 6.27
C ILE A 97 -6.49 -30.87 7.71
N LYS A 98 -7.50 -30.62 8.54
CA LYS A 98 -7.60 -31.17 9.89
C LYS A 98 -8.95 -31.85 10.09
N PRO A 99 -8.99 -33.19 10.23
CA PRO A 99 -10.19 -33.92 10.64
C PRO A 99 -10.65 -33.41 12.02
N MET A 100 -11.92 -33.05 12.18
CA MET A 100 -12.41 -32.51 13.47
C MET A 100 -13.09 -33.56 14.34
N ASN A 101 -13.96 -34.37 13.73
CA ASN A 101 -14.79 -35.34 14.43
C ASN A 101 -14.79 -36.71 13.72
N TRP A 102 -13.75 -36.99 12.96
CA TRP A 102 -13.60 -38.21 12.20
C TRP A 102 -12.12 -38.64 12.14
N GLU A 103 -11.87 -39.93 11.94
CA GLU A 103 -10.53 -40.51 11.86
C GLU A 103 -10.28 -41.14 10.48
N GLY A 104 -9.02 -41.26 10.08
CA GLY A 104 -8.66 -41.77 8.75
C GLY A 104 -9.16 -43.19 8.43
N ASN A 105 -9.47 -44.00 9.45
CA ASN A 105 -9.98 -45.36 9.33
C ASN A 105 -11.51 -45.47 9.40
N ASP A 106 -12.24 -44.35 9.44
CA ASP A 106 -13.70 -44.38 9.41
C ASP A 106 -14.25 -44.98 8.10
N GLN A 107 -15.56 -45.19 8.03
CA GLN A 107 -16.21 -45.78 6.86
C GLN A 107 -16.78 -44.72 5.90
N ASP A 108 -16.49 -43.45 6.16
CA ASP A 108 -17.21 -42.31 5.63
C ASP A 108 -16.48 -41.68 4.43
N CYS A 109 -17.17 -40.91 3.60
CA CYS A 109 -16.57 -40.18 2.49
C CYS A 109 -16.36 -38.73 2.90
N HIS A 110 -15.15 -38.20 2.75
CA HIS A 110 -14.84 -36.79 3.07
C HIS A 110 -14.19 -36.12 1.86
N ILE A 111 -14.90 -35.16 1.25
CA ILE A 111 -14.43 -34.43 0.06
C ILE A 111 -13.76 -33.13 0.52
N PHE A 112 -12.47 -32.97 0.19
CA PHE A 112 -11.70 -31.79 0.57
C PHE A 112 -11.67 -30.76 -0.55
N PHE A 113 -11.39 -31.20 -1.78
CA PHE A 113 -11.30 -30.34 -2.94
C PHE A 113 -11.97 -30.99 -4.16
N GLN A 114 -12.74 -30.20 -4.90
CA GLN A 114 -13.41 -30.65 -6.13
C GLN A 114 -13.33 -29.57 -7.21
N ALA A 115 -13.01 -29.94 -8.46
CA ALA A 115 -13.10 -29.04 -9.61
C ALA A 115 -13.87 -29.68 -10.76
N VAL A 116 -14.70 -28.90 -11.45
CA VAL A 116 -15.56 -29.39 -12.55
C VAL A 116 -15.59 -28.42 -13.73
N GLY A 117 -15.69 -28.98 -14.93
CA GLY A 117 -15.92 -28.31 -16.20
C GLY A 117 -16.79 -29.16 -17.12
N PRO A 118 -16.99 -28.75 -18.39
CA PRO A 118 -17.82 -29.49 -19.34
C PRO A 118 -17.28 -30.87 -19.69
N ASP A 119 -15.95 -31.02 -19.59
CA ASP A 119 -15.20 -32.25 -19.86
C ASP A 119 -14.07 -32.47 -18.84
N SER A 120 -13.90 -31.63 -17.83
CA SER A 120 -12.82 -31.78 -16.84
C SER A 120 -13.39 -32.06 -15.46
N SER A 121 -12.78 -32.97 -14.71
CA SER A 121 -13.10 -33.17 -13.30
C SER A 121 -11.89 -33.58 -12.47
N MET A 122 -11.86 -33.09 -11.24
CA MET A 122 -10.81 -33.33 -10.25
C MET A 122 -11.42 -33.55 -8.88
N LEU A 123 -10.90 -34.51 -8.12
CA LEU A 123 -11.35 -34.78 -6.76
C LEU A 123 -10.16 -35.16 -5.86
N ILE A 124 -10.07 -34.53 -4.68
CA ILE A 124 -9.15 -34.90 -3.60
C ILE A 124 -10.00 -35.18 -2.37
N TYR A 125 -10.06 -36.45 -1.95
CA TYR A 125 -11.05 -36.92 -0.98
C TYR A 125 -10.64 -38.22 -0.31
N LYS A 126 -11.19 -38.47 0.88
CA LYS A 126 -11.16 -39.75 1.57
C LYS A 126 -12.30 -40.63 1.05
N PHE A 127 -11.99 -41.83 0.57
CA PHE A 127 -12.93 -42.78 -0.02
C PHE A 127 -13.81 -43.47 1.03
N GLN A 128 -15.08 -43.71 0.69
CA GLN A 128 -16.01 -44.44 1.56
C GLN A 128 -15.55 -45.89 1.79
N LYS A 129 -15.88 -46.46 2.95
CA LYS A 129 -15.62 -47.87 3.30
C LYS A 129 -14.16 -48.33 3.22
N SER A 130 -13.20 -47.41 3.20
CA SER A 130 -11.77 -47.74 3.26
C SER A 130 -10.96 -46.56 3.82
N PRO A 131 -9.77 -46.81 4.40
CA PRO A 131 -8.90 -45.76 4.93
C PRO A 131 -8.08 -45.07 3.82
N ILE A 132 -8.66 -44.91 2.63
CA ILE A 132 -7.91 -44.50 1.43
C ILE A 132 -8.17 -43.03 1.11
N LEU A 133 -7.10 -42.24 1.05
CA LEU A 133 -7.08 -40.92 0.43
C LEU A 133 -6.87 -41.08 -1.07
N MET A 134 -7.66 -40.38 -1.88
CA MET A 134 -7.64 -40.44 -3.33
C MET A 134 -7.45 -39.07 -3.97
N PHE A 135 -6.65 -39.05 -5.04
CA PHE A 135 -6.58 -37.96 -6.02
C PHE A 135 -7.02 -38.49 -7.38
N LEU A 136 -8.11 -37.93 -7.92
CA LEU A 136 -8.68 -38.22 -9.23
C LEU A 136 -8.56 -37.02 -10.16
N LEU A 137 -8.16 -37.28 -11.40
CA LEU A 137 -8.14 -36.28 -12.48
C LEU A 137 -8.46 -36.94 -13.83
N GLY A 138 -9.41 -36.41 -14.58
CA GLY A 138 -9.75 -36.96 -15.89
C GLY A 138 -11.00 -36.37 -16.53
N PRO A 139 -11.38 -36.88 -17.71
CA PRO A 139 -12.58 -36.45 -18.40
C PRO A 139 -13.85 -36.72 -17.59
N SER A 140 -14.76 -35.75 -17.54
CA SER A 140 -16.06 -35.91 -16.86
C SER A 140 -17.08 -36.69 -17.69
N LYS A 141 -16.75 -37.05 -18.93
CA LYS A 141 -17.55 -37.88 -19.83
C LYS A 141 -16.80 -39.20 -20.15
N PRO A 142 -17.53 -40.29 -20.44
CA PRO A 142 -16.90 -41.54 -20.84
C PRO A 142 -16.14 -41.39 -22.16
N VAL A 143 -14.92 -41.93 -22.21
CA VAL A 143 -14.11 -42.09 -23.42
C VAL A 143 -14.34 -43.53 -23.89
N ASN A 144 -14.88 -43.71 -25.10
CA ASN A 144 -15.25 -45.03 -25.65
C ASN A 144 -16.16 -45.85 -24.72
N GLY A 145 -17.16 -45.20 -24.11
CA GLY A 145 -18.14 -45.87 -23.24
C GLY A 145 -17.66 -46.19 -21.81
N LYS A 146 -16.42 -45.84 -21.43
CA LYS A 146 -15.88 -46.04 -20.08
C LYS A 146 -15.35 -44.74 -19.48
N TYR A 147 -15.51 -44.55 -18.18
CA TYR A 147 -14.86 -43.44 -17.47
C TYR A 147 -13.37 -43.74 -17.29
N VAL A 148 -12.51 -42.85 -17.77
CA VAL A 148 -11.06 -43.03 -17.77
C VAL A 148 -10.42 -41.97 -16.86
N TRP A 149 -10.32 -42.27 -15.57
CA TRP A 149 -9.71 -41.40 -14.57
C TRP A 149 -8.24 -41.76 -14.35
N SER A 150 -7.38 -40.75 -14.26
CA SER A 150 -6.07 -40.91 -13.64
C SER A 150 -6.27 -40.86 -12.13
N SER A 151 -5.82 -41.88 -11.40
CA SER A 151 -6.02 -41.97 -9.96
C SER A 151 -4.74 -42.33 -9.21
N ILE A 152 -4.51 -41.67 -8.07
CA ILE A 152 -3.53 -42.08 -7.07
C ILE A 152 -4.26 -42.25 -5.75
N SER A 153 -3.83 -43.26 -4.98
CA SER A 153 -4.39 -43.54 -3.68
C SER A 153 -3.28 -43.83 -2.66
N THR A 154 -3.55 -43.53 -1.39
CA THR A 154 -2.67 -43.87 -0.27
C THR A 154 -3.50 -44.17 0.97
N ASN A 155 -2.96 -44.97 1.89
CA ASN A 155 -3.62 -45.30 3.15
C ASN A 155 -3.37 -44.19 4.19
N ILE A 156 -4.44 -43.66 4.76
CA ILE A 156 -4.43 -42.62 5.81
C ILE A 156 -5.06 -43.11 7.12
N GLY A 157 -5.19 -44.42 7.34
CA GLY A 157 -5.85 -45.00 8.51
C GLY A 157 -5.24 -44.63 9.87
N LYS A 158 -4.06 -44.00 9.87
CA LYS A 158 -3.39 -43.47 11.06
C LYS A 158 -3.78 -42.02 11.39
N TRP A 159 -4.49 -41.31 10.51
CA TRP A 159 -4.93 -39.93 10.76
C TRP A 159 -5.89 -39.89 11.93
N LYS A 160 -5.68 -38.94 12.84
CA LYS A 160 -6.51 -38.71 14.02
C LYS A 160 -7.27 -37.41 13.91
N ALA A 161 -8.44 -37.37 14.53
CA ALA A 161 -9.15 -36.12 14.75
C ALA A 161 -8.28 -35.17 15.55
N GLY A 162 -8.17 -33.91 15.12
CA GLY A 162 -7.34 -32.91 15.76
C GLY A 162 -6.02 -32.61 15.03
N ASP A 163 -5.52 -33.54 14.22
CA ASP A 163 -4.20 -33.42 13.58
C ASP A 163 -4.27 -32.72 12.23
N TRP A 164 -3.29 -31.85 11.98
CA TRP A 164 -3.11 -31.17 10.70
C TRP A 164 -2.30 -32.04 9.74
N HIS A 165 -2.79 -32.16 8.51
CA HIS A 165 -2.12 -32.86 7.42
C HIS A 165 -2.02 -31.96 6.19
N HIS A 166 -0.86 -31.98 5.54
CA HIS A 166 -0.63 -31.23 4.30
C HIS A 166 -0.92 -32.14 3.11
N LEU A 167 -1.73 -31.66 2.16
CA LEU A 167 -2.04 -32.36 0.93
C LEU A 167 -1.63 -31.51 -0.26
N ALA A 168 -0.92 -32.12 -1.22
CA ALA A 168 -0.66 -31.51 -2.51
C ALA A 168 -0.88 -32.51 -3.66
N ALA A 169 -1.50 -32.03 -4.73
CA ALA A 169 -1.80 -32.78 -5.95
C ALA A 169 -1.20 -32.03 -7.15
N ALA A 170 -0.11 -32.56 -7.70
CA ALA A 170 0.57 -31.99 -8.86
C ALA A 170 0.28 -32.82 -10.11
N TYR A 171 0.03 -32.17 -11.25
CA TYR A 171 -0.31 -32.84 -12.50
C TYR A 171 0.19 -32.07 -13.71
N ASN A 172 0.56 -32.80 -14.76
CA ASN A 172 0.91 -32.27 -16.08
C ASN A 172 0.29 -33.18 -17.15
N ARG A 173 0.61 -32.94 -18.43
CA ARG A 173 0.05 -33.73 -19.54
C ARG A 173 0.44 -35.22 -19.48
N GLU A 174 1.54 -35.56 -18.82
CA GLU A 174 2.10 -36.91 -18.79
C GLU A 174 1.68 -37.70 -17.55
N LYS A 175 1.61 -37.06 -16.38
CA LYS A 175 1.42 -37.72 -15.10
C LYS A 175 0.68 -36.88 -14.06
N ILE A 176 0.17 -37.57 -13.05
CA ILE A 176 -0.29 -37.02 -11.79
C ILE A 176 0.60 -37.50 -10.65
N CYS A 177 0.69 -36.73 -9.58
CA CYS A 177 1.38 -37.03 -8.32
C CYS A 177 0.51 -36.61 -7.13
N LEU A 178 0.57 -37.39 -6.05
CA LEU A 178 -0.05 -37.05 -4.77
C LEU A 178 1.04 -37.00 -3.70
N TYR A 179 0.90 -36.02 -2.81
CA TYR A 179 1.79 -35.76 -1.70
C TYR A 179 0.98 -35.63 -0.42
N VAL A 180 1.49 -36.22 0.66
CA VAL A 180 0.94 -36.14 2.01
C VAL A 180 2.07 -35.78 2.95
N ASP A 181 1.87 -34.75 3.76
CA ASP A 181 2.82 -34.26 4.77
C ASP A 181 4.21 -34.00 4.17
N GLY A 182 4.22 -33.30 3.02
CA GLY A 182 5.42 -32.97 2.27
C GLY A 182 6.14 -34.16 1.61
N LYS A 183 5.58 -35.38 1.64
CA LYS A 183 6.16 -36.60 1.04
C LYS A 183 5.33 -37.09 -0.13
N LYS A 184 6.00 -37.42 -1.24
CA LYS A 184 5.35 -38.02 -2.42
C LYS A 184 4.87 -39.44 -2.08
N VAL A 185 3.56 -39.66 -2.08
CA VAL A 185 2.96 -40.98 -1.80
C VAL A 185 2.77 -41.81 -3.06
N GLY A 186 2.77 -41.18 -4.24
CA GLY A 186 2.68 -41.90 -5.50
C GLY A 186 2.67 -41.00 -6.72
N TYR A 187 2.83 -41.63 -7.89
CA TYR A 187 2.61 -41.02 -9.20
C TYR A 187 1.97 -42.03 -10.17
N ARG A 188 1.28 -41.52 -11.19
CA ARG A 188 0.69 -42.32 -12.28
C ARG A 188 0.71 -41.53 -13.59
N SER A 189 0.93 -42.21 -14.70
CA SER A 189 0.76 -41.60 -16.03
C SER A 189 -0.71 -41.25 -16.27
N ARG A 190 -0.97 -40.17 -17.02
CA ARG A 190 -2.33 -39.74 -17.33
C ARG A 190 -2.97 -40.69 -18.33
N SER A 191 -4.12 -41.25 -17.94
CA SER A 191 -4.88 -42.19 -18.77
C SER A 191 -5.70 -41.49 -19.86
N ALA A 192 -6.10 -40.23 -19.65
CA ALA A 192 -6.78 -39.38 -20.61
C ALA A 192 -6.62 -37.89 -20.24
N LEU A 193 -6.61 -37.03 -21.25
CA LEU A 193 -6.56 -35.57 -21.12
C LEU A 193 -7.93 -34.96 -21.46
N PRO A 194 -8.56 -34.22 -20.54
CA PRO A 194 -9.72 -33.39 -20.84
C PRO A 194 -9.40 -32.34 -21.90
N GLU A 195 -10.32 -32.11 -22.82
CA GLU A 195 -10.17 -31.07 -23.86
C GLU A 195 -10.63 -29.70 -23.35
N LYS A 196 -11.67 -29.65 -22.51
CA LYS A 196 -12.30 -28.40 -22.05
C LYS A 196 -11.90 -28.06 -20.61
N PRO A 197 -11.65 -26.78 -20.29
CA PRO A 197 -11.14 -26.36 -18.98
C PRO A 197 -12.13 -26.58 -17.84
N PHE A 198 -11.63 -26.49 -16.60
CA PHE A 198 -12.49 -26.34 -15.42
C PHE A 198 -13.24 -25.01 -15.47
N LEU A 199 -14.48 -24.97 -14.99
CA LEU A 199 -15.28 -23.74 -14.87
C LEU A 199 -15.36 -23.23 -13.43
N ARG A 200 -15.23 -24.12 -12.46
CA ARG A 200 -15.29 -23.81 -11.03
C ARG A 200 -14.62 -24.91 -10.22
N PHE A 201 -14.25 -24.55 -8.99
CA PHE A 201 -13.74 -25.47 -8.00
C PHE A 201 -14.26 -25.11 -6.61
N SER A 202 -14.20 -26.04 -5.68
CA SER A 202 -14.63 -25.84 -4.30
C SER A 202 -13.69 -26.47 -3.29
N VAL A 203 -13.71 -25.88 -2.10
CA VAL A 203 -13.34 -26.57 -0.87
C VAL A 203 -14.58 -27.14 -0.23
N GLY A 204 -14.53 -28.41 0.16
CA GLY A 204 -15.73 -29.21 0.40
C GLY A 204 -16.42 -29.65 -0.90
N ALA A 205 -17.50 -30.42 -0.77
CA ALA A 205 -18.24 -30.96 -1.91
C ALA A 205 -19.07 -29.90 -2.66
N LEU A 206 -19.05 -29.87 -4.00
CA LEU A 206 -19.93 -29.00 -4.81
C LEU A 206 -21.41 -29.37 -4.69
N TYR A 207 -21.69 -30.66 -4.52
CA TYR A 207 -23.04 -31.22 -4.47
C TYR A 207 -23.15 -32.22 -3.31
N PRO A 208 -23.08 -31.76 -2.05
CA PRO A 208 -23.04 -32.64 -0.88
C PRO A 208 -24.24 -33.61 -0.82
N GLY A 209 -25.42 -33.20 -1.32
CA GLY A 209 -26.61 -34.06 -1.41
C GLY A 209 -26.56 -35.20 -2.44
N GLN A 210 -25.61 -35.17 -3.39
CA GLN A 210 -25.44 -36.24 -4.40
C GLN A 210 -24.49 -37.34 -3.92
N TRP A 211 -23.75 -37.11 -2.83
CA TRP A 211 -22.84 -38.09 -2.26
C TRP A 211 -23.47 -38.72 -1.02
N LYS A 212 -23.25 -40.02 -0.81
CA LYS A 212 -23.53 -40.66 0.46
C LYS A 212 -22.45 -40.30 1.50
N THR A 213 -22.14 -39.01 1.67
CA THR A 213 -21.19 -38.48 2.67
C THR A 213 -21.85 -38.53 4.05
N PRO A 214 -21.31 -39.26 5.03
CA PRO A 214 -21.80 -39.28 6.41
C PRO A 214 -21.33 -38.02 7.17
N LEU A 215 -21.72 -37.90 8.46
CA LEU A 215 -21.43 -36.71 9.27
C LEU A 215 -19.93 -36.58 9.52
N GLY A 216 -19.35 -35.43 9.18
CA GLY A 216 -17.92 -35.20 9.28
C GLY A 216 -17.58 -33.77 8.93
N LEU A 217 -16.89 -33.08 9.85
CA LEU A 217 -16.34 -31.76 9.65
C LEU A 217 -14.81 -31.85 9.57
N SER A 218 -14.25 -31.00 8.72
CA SER A 218 -12.82 -30.75 8.66
C SER A 218 -12.58 -29.25 8.66
N LEU A 219 -11.40 -28.85 9.12
CA LEU A 219 -10.86 -27.52 8.81
C LEU A 219 -9.97 -27.64 7.58
N ILE A 220 -10.11 -26.71 6.64
CA ILE A 220 -9.22 -26.55 5.49
C ILE A 220 -8.54 -25.18 5.57
N ASP A 221 -7.25 -25.16 5.32
CA ASP A 221 -6.43 -23.96 5.45
C ASP A 221 -5.44 -23.82 4.30
N GLU A 222 -5.02 -22.59 4.00
CA GLU A 222 -3.95 -22.27 3.06
C GLU A 222 -4.13 -22.92 1.68
N LEU A 223 -5.32 -22.80 1.07
CA LEU A 223 -5.56 -23.32 -0.28
C LEU A 223 -4.75 -22.52 -1.30
N LYS A 224 -3.80 -23.19 -1.95
CA LYS A 224 -2.90 -22.65 -2.98
C LYS A 224 -3.06 -23.40 -4.29
N ILE A 225 -3.13 -22.65 -5.39
CA ILE A 225 -3.13 -23.19 -6.76
C ILE A 225 -1.95 -22.59 -7.52
N PHE A 226 -1.20 -23.44 -8.21
CA PHE A 226 -0.07 -23.08 -9.06
C PHE A 226 -0.31 -23.52 -10.50
N LYS A 227 0.21 -22.75 -11.48
CA LYS A 227 0.07 -23.04 -12.91
C LYS A 227 1.11 -24.02 -13.47
N ASN A 228 1.99 -24.52 -12.63
CA ASN A 228 3.04 -25.45 -12.98
C ASN A 228 2.93 -26.74 -12.18
N PHE A 229 3.62 -27.76 -12.68
CA PHE A 229 3.83 -29.01 -11.97
C PHE A 229 4.95 -28.82 -10.95
N LYS A 230 4.61 -28.75 -9.65
CA LYS A 230 5.63 -28.64 -8.61
C LYS A 230 6.32 -29.99 -8.38
N SER A 231 7.63 -29.93 -8.23
CA SER A 231 8.46 -31.08 -7.90
C SER A 231 8.24 -31.54 -6.45
N ALA A 232 8.76 -32.72 -6.12
CA ALA A 232 8.71 -33.21 -4.75
C ALA A 232 9.48 -32.31 -3.76
N GLU A 233 10.59 -31.73 -4.22
CA GLU A 233 11.40 -30.77 -3.47
C GLU A 233 10.57 -29.54 -3.09
N GLU A 234 9.90 -28.93 -4.07
CA GLU A 234 9.15 -27.69 -3.85
C GLU A 234 7.94 -27.89 -2.93
N ILE A 235 7.25 -29.02 -3.07
CA ILE A 235 6.12 -29.38 -2.20
C ILE A 235 6.61 -29.65 -0.77
N HIS A 236 7.78 -30.28 -0.62
CA HIS A 236 8.40 -30.49 0.68
C HIS A 236 8.85 -29.17 1.33
N MET A 237 9.41 -28.24 0.55
CA MET A 237 9.76 -26.89 1.00
C MET A 237 8.51 -26.10 1.43
N GLU A 238 7.41 -26.23 0.68
CA GLU A 238 6.13 -25.63 1.04
C GLU A 238 5.61 -26.19 2.38
N TYR A 239 5.61 -27.50 2.57
CA TYR A 239 5.26 -28.15 3.84
C TYR A 239 6.14 -27.66 5.01
N ARG A 240 7.44 -27.54 4.80
CA ARG A 240 8.41 -27.03 5.80
C ARG A 240 8.25 -25.57 6.14
N SER A 241 7.72 -24.75 5.23
CA SER A 241 7.47 -23.33 5.51
C SER A 241 6.51 -23.13 6.69
N TYR A 242 5.70 -24.15 7.01
CA TYR A 242 4.83 -24.22 8.19
C TYR A 242 5.49 -24.91 9.40
N LYS A 243 6.82 -25.12 9.36
CA LYS A 243 7.67 -25.71 10.40
C LYS A 243 7.49 -27.22 10.62
N HIS A 244 7.32 -28.00 9.55
CA HIS A 244 7.26 -29.48 9.59
C HIS A 244 8.28 -30.19 8.65
N GLY A 245 9.04 -31.21 9.13
CA GLY A 245 9.89 -32.14 8.32
C GLY A 245 11.37 -31.76 8.02
N SER A 246 12.23 -32.73 7.65
CA SER A 246 13.67 -32.60 7.27
C SER A 246 14.03 -33.28 5.93
N PHE A 247 15.12 -32.84 5.25
CA PHE A 247 15.64 -33.21 3.91
C PHE A 247 17.18 -33.14 3.95
N HIS A 248 17.85 -34.03 3.22
CA HIS A 248 19.30 -34.08 3.13
C HIS A 248 19.81 -33.32 1.89
N ARG A 249 20.39 -32.13 2.12
CA ARG A 249 21.40 -31.51 1.24
C ARG A 249 22.80 -31.81 1.78
N GLU A 250 23.84 -31.40 1.04
CA GLU A 250 25.19 -31.19 1.61
C GLU A 250 25.09 -30.45 2.95
N ALA A 251 25.98 -30.78 3.88
CA ALA A 251 25.93 -30.21 5.22
C ALA A 251 26.04 -28.68 5.19
N ALA A 252 24.99 -28.00 5.63
CA ALA A 252 24.92 -26.55 5.62
C ALA A 252 24.20 -26.01 6.85
N VAL A 253 24.64 -24.83 7.28
CA VAL A 253 23.94 -23.99 8.26
C VAL A 253 23.46 -22.73 7.57
N ASP A 254 22.15 -22.52 7.48
CA ASP A 254 21.53 -21.43 6.73
C ASP A 254 20.33 -20.76 7.44
N ASP A 255 19.69 -19.79 6.77
CA ASP A 255 18.51 -19.05 7.27
C ASP A 255 18.64 -18.51 8.69
N VAL A 256 19.83 -17.97 8.99
CA VAL A 256 20.16 -17.50 10.33
C VAL A 256 19.37 -16.22 10.62
N ALA A 257 18.56 -16.25 11.67
CA ALA A 257 17.80 -15.12 12.18
C ALA A 257 18.03 -14.93 13.67
N THR A 258 18.09 -13.68 14.09
CA THR A 258 18.37 -13.30 15.48
C THR A 258 17.29 -12.35 15.99
N ILE A 259 16.74 -12.65 17.17
CA ILE A 259 15.72 -11.84 17.85
C ILE A 259 16.07 -11.76 19.32
N VAL A 260 16.17 -10.54 19.85
CA VAL A 260 16.37 -10.33 21.29
C VAL A 260 15.02 -10.23 21.99
N ASP A 261 14.86 -11.04 23.03
CA ASP A 261 13.82 -10.88 24.04
C ASP A 261 14.33 -9.93 25.13
N ARG A 262 14.03 -8.64 24.97
CA ARG A 262 14.48 -7.58 25.89
C ARG A 262 14.02 -7.77 27.33
N GLN A 263 12.87 -8.43 27.54
CA GLN A 263 12.35 -8.68 28.89
C GLN A 263 13.12 -9.80 29.60
N LYS A 264 13.55 -10.81 28.85
CA LYS A 264 14.33 -11.94 29.39
C LYS A 264 15.84 -11.74 29.33
N ASN A 265 16.31 -10.70 28.64
CA ASN A 265 17.71 -10.46 28.35
C ASN A 265 18.37 -11.64 27.60
N GLU A 266 17.67 -12.15 26.60
CA GLU A 266 18.04 -13.35 25.85
C GLU A 266 18.08 -13.05 24.35
N LEU A 267 19.15 -13.48 23.68
CA LEU A 267 19.19 -13.56 22.23
C LEU A 267 18.72 -14.93 21.78
N LYS A 268 17.64 -14.96 21.00
CA LYS A 268 17.13 -16.16 20.33
C LYS A 268 17.72 -16.22 18.93
N LEU A 269 18.55 -17.23 18.70
CA LEU A 269 19.14 -17.56 17.42
C LEU A 269 18.33 -18.68 16.78
N PHE A 270 17.82 -18.44 15.58
CA PHE A 270 17.15 -19.44 14.74
C PHE A 270 18.01 -19.69 13.51
N PHE A 271 18.14 -20.94 13.09
CA PHE A 271 18.88 -21.31 11.89
C PHE A 271 18.42 -22.69 11.40
N THR A 272 18.71 -22.99 10.15
CA THR A 272 18.53 -24.32 9.59
C THR A 272 19.87 -25.05 9.59
N ALA A 273 19.92 -26.28 10.07
CA ALA A 273 21.05 -27.20 9.97
C ALA A 273 20.61 -28.47 9.22
N GLU A 274 21.18 -28.71 8.04
CA GLU A 274 20.78 -29.81 7.16
C GLU A 274 21.98 -30.70 6.78
N GLY A 275 21.72 -31.89 6.21
CA GLY A 275 22.76 -32.84 5.82
C GLY A 275 23.23 -33.74 6.97
N GLU A 276 24.51 -34.13 6.97
CA GLU A 276 25.11 -35.03 7.98
C GLU A 276 25.42 -34.34 9.33
N ILE A 277 24.80 -33.18 9.61
CA ILE A 277 25.00 -32.43 10.85
C ILE A 277 24.22 -33.10 11.99
N SER A 278 24.93 -33.72 12.93
CA SER A 278 24.36 -34.33 14.13
C SER A 278 24.43 -33.41 15.35
N VAL A 279 25.37 -32.45 15.36
CA VAL A 279 25.57 -31.48 16.44
C VAL A 279 25.87 -30.10 15.86
N CYS A 280 25.26 -29.07 16.44
CA CYS A 280 25.64 -27.68 16.18
C CYS A 280 26.42 -27.13 17.37
N ARG A 281 27.60 -26.56 17.12
CA ARG A 281 28.39 -25.80 18.10
C ARG A 281 28.23 -24.31 17.81
N ILE A 282 27.69 -23.58 18.78
CA ILE A 282 27.46 -22.15 18.72
C ILE A 282 28.51 -21.50 19.62
N SER A 283 29.26 -20.54 19.08
CA SER A 283 30.16 -19.68 19.83
C SER A 283 29.75 -18.23 19.68
N MET A 284 30.03 -17.42 20.69
CA MET A 284 29.94 -15.96 20.61
C MET A 284 31.24 -15.37 21.14
N THR A 285 31.95 -14.63 20.30
CA THR A 285 33.18 -13.92 20.64
C THR A 285 32.95 -12.42 20.71
N ASP A 286 33.64 -11.73 21.62
CA ASP A 286 33.65 -10.27 21.65
C ASP A 286 34.55 -9.66 20.55
N GLY A 287 34.64 -8.32 20.51
CA GLY A 287 35.45 -7.59 19.54
C GLY A 287 36.97 -7.79 19.65
N GLU A 288 37.45 -8.37 20.76
CA GLU A 288 38.86 -8.76 20.96
C GLU A 288 39.10 -10.24 20.61
N GLY A 289 38.05 -10.97 20.21
CA GLY A 289 38.11 -12.38 19.85
C GLY A 289 38.01 -13.34 21.04
N LYS A 290 37.64 -12.86 22.23
CA LYS A 290 37.48 -13.69 23.43
C LYS A 290 36.12 -14.37 23.42
N ASP A 291 36.11 -15.69 23.64
CA ASP A 291 34.88 -16.46 23.78
C ASP A 291 34.08 -16.03 25.02
N CYS A 292 32.84 -15.60 24.78
CA CYS A 292 31.88 -15.15 25.79
C CYS A 292 30.75 -16.17 26.02
N PHE A 293 30.50 -17.03 25.04
CA PHE A 293 29.50 -18.09 25.13
C PHE A 293 29.86 -19.24 24.19
N ILE A 294 29.77 -20.48 24.66
CA ILE A 294 29.86 -21.68 23.83
C ILE A 294 28.77 -22.65 24.25
N LYS A 295 28.01 -23.17 23.28
CA LYS A 295 27.04 -24.23 23.52
C LYS A 295 27.04 -25.23 22.37
N GLN A 296 26.94 -26.51 22.72
CA GLN A 296 26.66 -27.57 21.75
C GLN A 296 25.24 -28.09 21.95
N GLN A 297 24.58 -28.40 20.85
CA GLN A 297 23.23 -28.96 20.84
C GLN A 297 23.12 -30.03 19.76
N LYS A 298 22.60 -31.21 20.11
CA LYS A 298 22.24 -32.23 19.12
C LYS A 298 21.10 -31.71 18.24
N THR A 299 21.17 -31.98 16.95
CA THR A 299 20.12 -31.57 16.01
C THR A 299 18.85 -32.42 16.24
N THR A 300 17.70 -31.76 16.42
CA THR A 300 16.38 -32.42 16.59
C THR A 300 15.50 -32.31 15.33
N GLY A 301 16.08 -31.92 14.19
CA GLY A 301 15.39 -31.60 12.94
C GLY A 301 16.22 -30.63 12.09
N ALA A 302 15.68 -30.15 10.97
CA ALA A 302 16.38 -29.16 10.15
C ALA A 302 16.41 -27.77 10.82
N GLN A 303 15.29 -27.34 11.43
CA GLN A 303 15.26 -26.07 12.16
C GLN A 303 15.83 -26.23 13.56
N GLN A 304 16.75 -25.34 13.88
CA GLN A 304 17.40 -25.24 15.18
C GLN A 304 17.07 -23.89 15.80
N SER A 305 16.97 -23.90 17.13
CA SER A 305 16.92 -22.66 17.91
C SER A 305 17.78 -22.78 19.15
N ILE A 306 18.52 -21.72 19.45
CA ILE A 306 19.38 -21.62 20.62
C ILE A 306 19.14 -20.28 21.30
N ILE A 307 19.13 -20.32 22.63
CA ILE A 307 19.08 -19.15 23.49
C ILE A 307 20.50 -18.86 23.96
N ILE A 308 20.94 -17.62 23.73
CA ILE A 308 22.18 -17.06 24.24
C ILE A 308 21.80 -16.03 25.31
N PRO A 309 22.12 -16.27 26.59
CA PRO A 309 21.93 -15.27 27.65
C PRO A 309 22.79 -14.03 27.36
N LEU A 310 22.22 -12.84 27.49
CA LEU A 310 22.94 -11.57 27.33
C LEU A 310 23.40 -10.99 28.67
N SER A 311 23.01 -11.60 29.79
CA SER A 311 23.37 -11.16 31.14
C SER A 311 24.88 -11.25 31.36
N GLY A 312 25.48 -10.16 31.82
CA GLY A 312 26.92 -10.06 32.10
C GLY A 312 27.78 -9.70 30.89
N LEU A 313 27.20 -9.57 29.69
CA LEU A 313 27.89 -9.04 28.52
C LEU A 313 27.94 -7.51 28.57
N VAL A 314 29.04 -6.94 28.09
CA VAL A 314 29.20 -5.49 27.97
C VAL A 314 28.68 -5.01 26.61
N PRO A 315 28.11 -3.79 26.51
CA PRO A 315 27.74 -3.23 25.22
C PRO A 315 28.93 -3.24 24.24
N GLY A 316 28.72 -3.72 23.02
CA GLY A 316 29.82 -3.92 22.07
C GLY A 316 29.47 -4.82 20.89
N ASN A 317 30.45 -4.96 19.98
CA ASN A 317 30.35 -5.85 18.84
C ASN A 317 30.71 -7.28 19.25
N TYR A 318 29.90 -8.23 18.79
CA TYR A 318 30.09 -9.66 18.96
C TYR A 318 30.01 -10.38 17.62
N THR A 319 30.71 -11.51 17.49
CA THR A 319 30.57 -12.44 16.37
C THR A 319 29.99 -13.74 16.86
N ILE A 320 28.90 -14.20 16.24
CA ILE A 320 28.29 -15.50 16.55
C ILE A 320 28.72 -16.49 15.47
N GLY A 321 29.45 -17.52 15.87
CA GLY A 321 29.83 -18.65 15.03
C GLY A 321 28.86 -19.81 15.20
N ILE A 322 28.47 -20.44 14.10
CA ILE A 322 27.61 -21.63 14.07
C ILE A 322 28.33 -22.69 13.24
N ALA A 323 28.87 -23.70 13.92
CA ALA A 323 29.56 -24.83 13.30
C ALA A 323 28.65 -26.06 13.29
N GLY A 324 28.47 -26.66 12.10
CA GLY A 324 27.83 -27.97 11.95
C GLY A 324 28.88 -29.07 12.08
N LEU A 325 28.63 -30.04 12.96
CA LEU A 325 29.50 -31.18 13.21
C LEU A 325 28.78 -32.49 12.81
N ASN A 326 29.52 -33.44 12.24
CA ASN A 326 29.02 -34.80 12.00
C ASN A 326 29.05 -35.66 13.28
N GLU A 327 28.55 -36.91 13.21
CA GLU A 327 28.55 -37.87 14.34
C GLU A 327 29.93 -38.11 14.96
N ASN A 328 31.00 -37.98 14.17
CA ASN A 328 32.38 -38.13 14.64
C ASN A 328 32.96 -36.85 15.27
N GLY A 329 32.16 -35.78 15.38
CA GLY A 329 32.58 -34.49 15.93
C GLY A 329 33.44 -33.65 14.99
N THR A 330 33.60 -34.06 13.72
CA THR A 330 34.30 -33.27 12.69
C THR A 330 33.42 -32.12 12.23
N MET A 331 33.98 -30.91 12.19
CA MET A 331 33.29 -29.75 11.63
C MET A 331 33.22 -29.86 10.11
N ILE A 332 32.00 -29.85 9.58
CA ILE A 332 31.72 -30.02 8.15
C ILE A 332 31.22 -28.73 7.49
N CYS A 333 30.69 -27.79 8.27
CA CYS A 333 30.35 -26.44 7.80
C CYS A 333 30.41 -25.41 8.93
N HIS A 334 30.54 -24.13 8.58
CA HIS A 334 30.58 -23.04 9.55
C HIS A 334 30.00 -21.75 8.96
N LYS A 335 29.28 -20.98 9.78
CA LYS A 335 28.72 -19.67 9.41
C LYS A 335 28.93 -18.66 10.54
N GLN A 336 29.24 -17.42 10.18
CA GLN A 336 29.38 -16.32 11.12
C GLN A 336 28.38 -15.20 10.83
N ILE A 337 27.87 -14.59 11.89
CA ILE A 337 27.06 -13.37 11.83
C ILE A 337 27.56 -12.35 12.84
N ALA A 338 27.41 -11.07 12.52
CA ALA A 338 27.66 -9.98 13.46
C ALA A 338 26.44 -9.74 14.36
N PHE A 339 26.68 -9.40 15.62
CA PHE A 339 25.67 -8.97 16.59
C PHE A 339 26.20 -7.76 17.36
N LEU A 340 25.44 -6.67 17.40
CA LEU A 340 25.78 -5.50 18.23
C LEU A 340 24.85 -5.49 19.45
N LEU A 341 25.42 -5.63 20.64
CA LEU A 341 24.71 -5.39 21.88
C LEU A 341 24.73 -3.88 22.16
N PRO A 342 23.58 -3.18 22.08
CA PRO A 342 23.57 -1.73 22.20
C PRO A 342 23.88 -1.29 23.63
N GLN A 343 24.37 -0.05 23.76
CA GLN A 343 24.46 0.63 25.06
C GLN A 343 23.05 0.94 25.56
N ILE A 344 22.80 0.60 26.84
CA ILE A 344 21.54 0.86 27.55
C ILE A 344 21.86 1.71 28.79
N PRO A 345 21.15 2.82 29.05
CA PRO A 345 20.08 3.39 28.23
C PRO A 345 20.59 3.90 26.88
N GLU A 346 19.75 3.82 25.84
CA GLU A 346 20.13 4.23 24.50
C GLU A 346 20.32 5.77 24.44
N PRO A 347 21.46 6.29 23.96
CA PRO A 347 21.73 7.74 23.96
C PRO A 347 20.74 8.57 23.15
N TRP A 348 20.10 7.97 22.14
CA TRP A 348 19.15 8.64 21.25
C TRP A 348 17.70 8.62 21.77
N LYS A 349 17.39 7.79 22.75
CA LYS A 349 16.01 7.55 23.19
C LYS A 349 15.49 8.72 24.02
N GLY A 350 14.26 9.16 23.73
CA GLY A 350 13.65 10.30 24.40
C GLY A 350 14.18 11.66 23.94
N ASN A 351 14.91 11.72 22.81
CA ASN A 351 15.39 12.99 22.30
C ASN A 351 14.26 13.96 21.94
N ARG A 352 14.58 15.25 21.97
CA ARG A 352 13.61 16.34 21.71
C ARG A 352 13.72 16.94 20.31
N ILE A 353 14.43 16.27 19.40
CA ILE A 353 14.71 16.79 18.05
C ILE A 353 13.39 17.11 17.34
N GLY A 354 13.23 18.36 16.90
CA GLY A 354 12.03 18.83 16.21
C GLY A 354 10.78 18.96 17.07
N LEU A 355 10.89 18.91 18.41
CA LEU A 355 9.80 19.17 19.36
C LEU A 355 9.79 20.60 19.90
N GLU A 356 10.73 21.44 19.47
CA GLU A 356 10.78 22.83 19.91
C GLU A 356 9.47 23.56 19.54
N PRO A 357 8.91 24.36 20.48
CA PRO A 357 7.71 25.12 20.23
C PRO A 357 7.91 26.12 19.08
N GLY A 358 6.94 26.22 18.19
CA GLY A 358 6.94 27.21 17.14
C GLY A 358 6.30 26.71 15.85
N VAL A 359 5.76 27.66 15.09
CA VAL A 359 5.20 27.39 13.77
C VAL A 359 6.32 27.49 12.74
N PRO A 360 6.68 26.41 12.02
CA PRO A 360 7.71 26.49 11.00
C PRO A 360 7.17 27.23 9.76
N PRO A 361 8.03 27.88 8.95
CA PRO A 361 7.61 28.42 7.66
C PRO A 361 7.12 27.28 6.74
N PRO A 362 6.22 27.55 5.78
CA PRO A 362 5.66 28.85 5.42
C PRO A 362 4.40 29.21 6.24
N TRP A 363 4.06 28.44 7.27
CA TRP A 363 2.85 28.68 8.05
C TRP A 363 3.03 29.84 9.03
N THR A 364 1.90 30.41 9.43
CA THR A 364 1.81 31.46 10.43
C THR A 364 1.04 30.95 11.64
N THR A 365 1.23 31.60 12.79
CA THR A 365 0.45 31.34 14.00
C THR A 365 -1.05 31.41 13.73
N LEU A 366 -1.81 30.53 14.38
CA LEU A 366 -3.27 30.52 14.29
C LEU A 366 -3.88 31.81 14.84
N ASN A 367 -4.83 32.37 14.09
CA ASN A 367 -5.70 33.44 14.55
C ASN A 367 -7.05 32.85 15.00
N PHE A 368 -7.63 33.43 16.06
CA PHE A 368 -8.95 33.06 16.56
C PHE A 368 -9.82 34.30 16.74
N SER A 369 -10.93 34.35 16.01
CA SER A 369 -11.96 35.38 16.09
C SER A 369 -13.08 34.88 17.00
N ALA A 370 -13.20 35.47 18.20
CA ALA A 370 -14.14 35.01 19.22
C ALA A 370 -15.60 35.30 18.86
N ASP A 371 -15.85 36.42 18.18
CA ASP A 371 -17.14 36.86 17.65
C ASP A 371 -17.71 35.86 16.63
N ARG A 372 -16.89 35.41 15.68
CA ARG A 372 -17.27 34.42 14.65
C ARG A 372 -16.93 32.98 15.02
N ASN A 373 -16.35 32.77 16.19
CA ASN A 373 -15.79 31.48 16.63
C ASN A 373 -15.00 30.78 15.51
N CYS A 374 -14.09 31.54 14.90
CA CYS A 374 -13.41 31.15 13.67
C CYS A 374 -11.91 30.98 13.93
N ILE A 375 -11.37 29.83 13.54
CA ILE A 375 -9.93 29.56 13.55
C ILE A 375 -9.41 29.73 12.13
N SER A 376 -8.40 30.57 11.93
CA SER A 376 -7.81 30.81 10.61
C SER A 376 -6.29 30.71 10.63
N GLY A 377 -5.73 30.14 9.57
CA GLY A 377 -4.29 30.05 9.31
C GLY A 377 -3.93 30.54 7.91
N THR A 378 -2.76 30.12 7.41
CA THR A 378 -2.18 30.64 6.16
C THR A 378 -3.04 30.37 4.91
N THR A 379 -3.69 29.21 4.83
CA THR A 379 -4.49 28.81 3.65
C THR A 379 -5.92 28.37 3.98
N PHE A 380 -6.34 28.46 5.24
CA PHE A 380 -7.62 27.94 5.68
C PHE A 380 -8.30 28.83 6.73
N ALA A 381 -9.62 28.71 6.82
CA ALA A 381 -10.40 29.12 7.98
C ALA A 381 -11.53 28.11 8.25
N TYR A 382 -11.79 27.85 9.54
CA TYR A 382 -12.87 26.99 10.03
C TYR A 382 -13.80 27.82 10.92
N GLU A 383 -15.03 28.02 10.46
CA GLU A 383 -16.06 28.75 11.20
C GLU A 383 -16.88 27.78 12.06
N LEU A 384 -16.94 27.98 13.37
CA LEU A 384 -17.55 27.09 14.36
C LEU A 384 -18.60 27.84 15.20
N THR A 385 -19.44 28.63 14.55
CA THR A 385 -20.35 29.59 15.21
C THR A 385 -21.43 28.92 16.06
N GLU A 386 -22.09 27.89 15.51
CA GLU A 386 -23.30 27.30 16.11
C GLU A 386 -23.09 25.86 16.58
N SER A 387 -22.01 25.21 16.15
CA SER A 387 -21.72 23.82 16.46
C SER A 387 -20.20 23.60 16.61
N PRO A 388 -19.76 22.50 17.25
CA PRO A 388 -18.35 22.13 17.27
C PRO A 388 -17.83 21.58 15.95
N PHE A 389 -18.70 21.36 14.96
CA PHE A 389 -18.33 21.02 13.60
C PHE A 389 -18.40 22.26 12.71
N PRO A 390 -17.61 22.33 11.62
CA PRO A 390 -17.58 23.50 10.76
C PRO A 390 -18.96 23.90 10.21
N ASN A 391 -19.38 25.13 10.51
CA ASN A 391 -20.44 25.83 9.80
C ASN A 391 -20.03 26.13 8.36
N GLN A 392 -18.76 26.49 8.17
CA GLN A 392 -18.12 26.67 6.88
C GLN A 392 -16.66 26.26 6.95
N ILE A 393 -16.14 25.72 5.85
CA ILE A 393 -14.71 25.49 5.63
C ILE A 393 -14.28 26.38 4.47
N ILE A 394 -13.31 27.25 4.71
CA ILE A 394 -12.82 28.21 3.72
C ILE A 394 -11.39 27.81 3.36
N ALA A 395 -11.16 27.41 2.12
CA ALA A 395 -9.83 27.05 1.59
C ALA A 395 -9.36 28.14 0.62
N LYS A 396 -8.27 28.85 0.97
CA LYS A 396 -7.77 30.02 0.23
C LYS A 396 -8.86 31.04 -0.15
N GLY A 397 -9.74 31.36 0.80
CA GLY A 397 -10.85 32.29 0.59
C GLY A 397 -12.07 31.70 -0.13
N ILE A 398 -12.04 30.43 -0.52
CA ILE A 398 -13.15 29.74 -1.20
C ILE A 398 -13.95 28.93 -0.17
N PRO A 399 -15.25 29.21 0.03
CA PRO A 399 -16.12 28.38 0.86
C PRO A 399 -16.38 27.03 0.19
N LEU A 400 -16.36 25.95 0.96
CA LEU A 400 -16.52 24.58 0.45
C LEU A 400 -17.91 23.99 0.70
N LEU A 401 -18.56 24.38 1.80
CA LEU A 401 -19.78 23.74 2.28
C LEU A 401 -21.04 24.48 1.82
N ASN A 402 -22.06 23.71 1.42
CA ASN A 402 -23.38 24.22 1.05
C ASN A 402 -24.25 24.53 2.29
N ARG A 403 -23.97 23.85 3.41
CA ARG A 403 -24.57 24.07 4.74
C ARG A 403 -23.61 23.55 5.84
N PRO A 404 -23.86 23.82 7.13
CA PRO A 404 -23.03 23.30 8.22
C PRO A 404 -22.88 21.78 8.22
N VAL A 405 -21.69 21.29 8.62
CA VAL A 405 -21.45 19.88 8.91
C VAL A 405 -22.43 19.43 10.00
N THR A 406 -23.10 18.30 9.78
CA THR A 406 -24.24 17.90 10.61
C THR A 406 -24.03 16.51 11.21
N LEU A 407 -24.10 16.42 12.54
CA LEU A 407 -24.26 15.17 13.26
C LEU A 407 -25.76 14.82 13.31
N LYS A 408 -26.12 13.62 12.85
CA LYS A 408 -27.49 13.09 12.91
C LYS A 408 -27.55 11.91 13.86
N LEU A 409 -28.49 11.96 14.79
CA LEU A 409 -28.83 10.89 15.72
C LEU A 409 -30.27 10.46 15.46
N ASN A 410 -30.50 9.18 15.18
CA ASN A 410 -31.83 8.64 14.86
C ASN A 410 -32.52 9.43 13.74
N ASN A 411 -31.77 9.80 12.69
CA ASN A 411 -32.16 10.66 11.56
C ASN A 411 -32.50 12.13 11.90
N ALA A 412 -32.53 12.51 13.18
CA ALA A 412 -32.70 13.90 13.60
C ALA A 412 -31.33 14.60 13.70
N LYS A 413 -31.29 15.90 13.38
CA LYS A 413 -30.11 16.73 13.58
C LYS A 413 -29.84 16.89 15.09
N CYS A 414 -28.59 16.74 15.51
CA CYS A 414 -28.17 17.11 16.86
C CYS A 414 -27.97 18.63 16.93
N ASP A 415 -28.86 19.31 17.65
CA ASP A 415 -28.84 20.76 17.90
C ASP A 415 -28.60 21.08 19.39
N GLY A 416 -28.64 22.36 19.76
CA GLY A 416 -28.52 22.80 21.16
C GLY A 416 -27.09 22.70 21.72
N TRP A 417 -26.09 22.82 20.86
CA TRP A 417 -24.68 22.84 21.26
C TRP A 417 -24.37 24.06 22.13
N SER A 418 -23.61 23.84 23.20
CA SER A 418 -22.98 24.94 23.93
C SER A 418 -21.98 25.64 23.00
N ARG A 419 -21.87 26.97 23.12
CA ARG A 419 -20.91 27.74 22.34
C ARG A 419 -19.50 27.16 22.55
N PRO A 420 -18.76 26.79 21.48
CA PRO A 420 -17.45 26.18 21.64
C PRO A 420 -16.51 27.07 22.44
N ARG A 421 -15.94 26.53 23.51
CA ARG A 421 -15.03 27.23 24.44
C ARG A 421 -13.60 26.80 24.20
N ILE A 422 -12.66 27.74 24.26
CA ILE A 422 -11.23 27.41 24.21
C ILE A 422 -10.84 26.69 25.51
N VAL A 423 -10.33 25.46 25.38
CA VAL A 423 -9.73 24.70 26.48
C VAL A 423 -8.20 24.74 26.44
N LYS A 424 -7.62 24.98 25.26
CA LYS A 424 -6.17 25.18 25.09
C LYS A 424 -5.89 26.06 23.89
N LYS A 425 -4.94 27.00 24.03
CA LYS A 425 -4.42 27.83 22.96
C LYS A 425 -2.90 27.92 23.07
N SER A 426 -2.20 27.62 21.99
CA SER A 426 -0.77 27.86 21.81
C SER A 426 -0.52 28.38 20.39
N PRO A 427 0.70 28.84 20.05
CA PRO A 427 0.99 29.25 18.68
C PRO A 427 0.72 28.16 17.62
N GLU A 428 0.91 26.90 18.00
CA GLU A 428 0.82 25.76 17.10
C GLU A 428 -0.58 25.15 17.00
N LYS A 429 -1.42 25.32 18.03
CA LYS A 429 -2.74 24.68 18.07
C LYS A 429 -3.76 25.37 18.97
N ILE A 430 -5.02 25.17 18.63
CA ILE A 430 -6.19 25.55 19.42
C ILE A 430 -7.04 24.31 19.65
N ILE A 431 -7.53 24.13 20.87
CA ILE A 431 -8.49 23.09 21.23
C ILE A 431 -9.75 23.79 21.76
N LEU A 432 -10.88 23.48 21.13
CA LEU A 432 -12.21 23.92 21.52
C LEU A 432 -13.00 22.74 22.06
N GLN A 433 -13.93 23.01 22.97
CA GLN A 433 -14.86 22.02 23.49
C GLN A 433 -16.29 22.54 23.42
N SER A 434 -17.22 21.67 23.06
CA SER A 434 -18.66 21.90 23.09
C SER A 434 -19.39 20.65 23.55
N GLU A 435 -20.58 20.83 24.10
CA GLU A 435 -21.46 19.75 24.55
C GLU A 435 -22.90 20.03 24.13
N ALA A 436 -23.69 18.99 23.89
CA ALA A 436 -25.12 19.05 23.66
C ALA A 436 -25.82 17.92 24.44
N LYS A 437 -27.13 18.08 24.66
CA LYS A 437 -28.00 17.01 25.17
C LYS A 437 -28.98 16.57 24.09
N ALA A 438 -29.16 15.26 23.92
CA ALA A 438 -30.12 14.68 23.01
C ALA A 438 -30.82 13.49 23.67
N GLY A 439 -32.04 13.71 24.18
CA GLY A 439 -32.72 12.72 25.03
C GLY A 439 -31.90 12.43 26.30
N HIS A 440 -31.62 11.15 26.56
CA HIS A 440 -30.77 10.70 27.68
C HIS A 440 -29.29 10.52 27.30
N LEU A 441 -28.85 11.21 26.24
CA LEU A 441 -27.46 11.22 25.82
C LEU A 441 -26.86 12.61 26.06
N ARG A 442 -25.69 12.63 26.70
CA ARG A 442 -24.80 13.78 26.67
C ARG A 442 -23.78 13.57 25.56
N ILE A 443 -23.69 14.53 24.65
CA ILE A 443 -22.77 14.49 23.51
C ILE A 443 -21.69 15.53 23.74
N LYS A 444 -20.43 15.11 23.68
CA LYS A 444 -19.27 15.99 23.88
C LYS A 444 -18.36 15.94 22.66
N VAL A 445 -17.87 17.11 22.23
CA VAL A 445 -16.90 17.22 21.14
C VAL A 445 -15.70 18.04 21.59
N ASP A 446 -14.51 17.44 21.49
CA ASP A 446 -13.23 18.15 21.55
C ASP A 446 -12.69 18.33 20.13
N PHE A 447 -12.59 19.58 19.68
CA PHE A 447 -12.11 19.97 18.36
C PHE A 447 -10.70 20.58 18.47
N GLN A 448 -9.68 19.89 17.95
CA GLN A 448 -8.32 20.40 17.85
C GLN A 448 -8.06 20.89 16.42
N CYS A 449 -7.40 22.04 16.28
CA CYS A 449 -6.86 22.56 15.03
C CYS A 449 -5.40 22.98 15.20
N GLU A 450 -4.53 22.58 14.26
CA GLU A 450 -3.10 22.93 14.23
C GLU A 450 -2.80 23.97 13.13
N PHE A 451 -1.61 24.59 13.19
CA PHE A 451 -1.17 25.72 12.36
C PHE A 451 -1.27 25.50 10.83
N ASP A 452 -1.24 24.27 10.35
CA ASP A 452 -1.34 23.88 8.93
C ASP A 452 -2.77 23.48 8.51
N GLY A 453 -3.75 23.63 9.40
CA GLY A 453 -5.16 23.31 9.17
C GLY A 453 -5.51 21.86 9.48
N PHE A 454 -4.57 21.04 9.94
CA PHE A 454 -4.89 19.72 10.46
C PHE A 454 -5.88 19.84 11.62
N SER A 455 -7.03 19.17 11.49
CA SER A 455 -8.05 19.12 12.53
C SER A 455 -8.25 17.70 13.03
N TRP A 456 -8.39 17.54 14.34
CA TRP A 456 -8.71 16.27 15.00
C TRP A 456 -9.92 16.44 15.90
N VAL A 457 -10.90 15.56 15.74
CA VAL A 457 -12.17 15.58 16.44
C VAL A 457 -12.28 14.34 17.30
N LYS A 458 -12.55 14.52 18.59
CA LYS A 458 -12.99 13.46 19.49
C LYS A 458 -14.46 13.70 19.84
N LEU A 459 -15.34 12.87 19.29
CA LEU A 459 -16.77 12.85 19.59
C LEU A 459 -17.05 11.76 20.61
N SER A 460 -17.66 12.12 21.75
CA SER A 460 -18.07 11.19 22.80
C SER A 460 -19.59 11.19 22.94
N ILE A 461 -20.22 10.01 22.81
CA ILE A 461 -21.66 9.80 23.06
C ILE A 461 -21.80 9.12 24.42
N ILE A 462 -22.35 9.82 25.41
CA ILE A 462 -22.37 9.37 26.81
C ILE A 462 -23.82 9.09 27.22
N PRO A 463 -24.22 7.83 27.43
CA PRO A 463 -25.55 7.51 27.94
C PRO A 463 -25.67 7.87 29.43
N GLU A 464 -26.75 8.58 29.81
CA GLU A 464 -27.13 8.78 31.22
C GLU A 464 -27.91 7.56 31.76
N GLN A 465 -28.53 6.78 30.86
CA GLN A 465 -29.14 5.47 31.08
C GLN A 465 -29.06 4.67 29.77
N PRO A 466 -29.35 3.35 29.74
CA PRO A 466 -29.41 2.58 28.49
C PRO A 466 -30.31 3.25 27.44
N VAL A 467 -29.76 3.56 26.26
CA VAL A 467 -30.48 4.21 25.17
C VAL A 467 -30.29 3.43 23.88
N ARG A 468 -31.39 3.18 23.18
CA ARG A 468 -31.35 2.62 21.83
C ARG A 468 -31.02 3.70 20.80
N ILE A 469 -29.93 3.51 20.07
CA ILE A 469 -29.55 4.30 18.92
C ILE A 469 -29.78 3.47 17.66
N ASN A 470 -30.66 3.94 16.78
CA ASN A 470 -30.95 3.31 15.49
C ASN A 470 -29.94 3.71 14.42
N ASN A 471 -29.49 4.96 14.42
CA ASN A 471 -28.41 5.43 13.55
C ASN A 471 -27.65 6.63 14.13
N LEU A 472 -26.39 6.75 13.75
CA LEU A 472 -25.52 7.88 14.03
C LEU A 472 -24.68 8.19 12.79
N GLN A 473 -24.83 9.38 12.23
CA GLN A 473 -24.20 9.78 10.97
C GLN A 473 -23.56 11.17 11.08
N LEU A 474 -22.44 11.39 10.39
CA LEU A 474 -21.86 12.71 10.19
C LEU A 474 -21.84 13.04 8.70
N GLU A 475 -22.37 14.20 8.33
CA GLU A 475 -22.47 14.64 6.94
C GLU A 475 -21.66 15.91 6.68
N PHE A 476 -20.82 15.85 5.64
CA PHE A 476 -20.14 17.01 5.05
C PHE A 476 -20.80 17.34 3.70
N PRO A 477 -21.62 18.40 3.65
CA PRO A 477 -22.34 18.78 2.44
C PRO A 477 -21.58 19.83 1.66
N PHE A 478 -20.99 19.43 0.54
CA PHE A 478 -20.19 20.29 -0.32
C PHE A 478 -21.04 21.01 -1.35
N LEU A 479 -20.65 22.25 -1.67
CA LEU A 479 -21.09 22.94 -2.87
C LEU A 479 -20.67 22.14 -4.11
N LEU A 480 -21.54 22.05 -5.12
CA LEU A 480 -21.28 21.26 -6.33
C LEU A 480 -20.01 21.70 -7.07
N LYS A 481 -19.77 23.02 -7.16
CA LYS A 481 -18.58 23.59 -7.82
C LYS A 481 -17.27 23.29 -7.07
N GLN A 482 -17.35 22.97 -5.78
CA GLN A 482 -16.21 22.67 -4.90
C GLN A 482 -16.06 21.17 -4.65
N SER A 483 -16.87 20.32 -5.27
CA SER A 483 -16.87 18.86 -5.11
C SER A 483 -17.04 18.14 -6.45
N SER A 484 -16.38 18.65 -7.49
CA SER A 484 -16.39 18.04 -8.82
C SER A 484 -15.52 16.79 -8.92
N LEU A 485 -14.58 16.60 -7.99
CA LEU A 485 -13.59 15.52 -7.97
C LEU A 485 -13.54 14.80 -6.61
N PHE A 486 -13.13 13.54 -6.63
CA PHE A 486 -12.80 12.77 -5.43
C PHE A 486 -11.59 11.86 -5.65
N ASN A 487 -10.98 11.43 -4.54
CA ASN A 487 -9.92 10.42 -4.56
C ASN A 487 -9.93 9.60 -3.26
N SER A 488 -10.12 8.28 -3.39
CA SER A 488 -10.14 7.33 -2.28
C SER A 488 -8.75 6.94 -1.76
N MET A 489 -7.68 7.50 -2.35
CA MET A 489 -6.28 7.30 -1.93
C MET A 489 -5.85 5.83 -1.95
N ASN A 490 -6.48 5.02 -2.82
CA ASN A 490 -6.12 3.63 -3.03
C ASN A 490 -4.85 3.53 -3.89
N LYS A 491 -3.82 2.86 -3.35
CA LYS A 491 -2.55 2.63 -4.04
C LYS A 491 -2.61 1.32 -4.83
N PHE A 492 -2.73 1.39 -6.17
CA PHE A 492 -2.67 0.21 -7.04
C PHE A 492 -1.31 0.11 -7.76
N TYR A 493 -0.41 -0.69 -7.21
CA TYR A 493 0.96 -0.77 -7.73
C TYR A 493 1.09 -1.47 -9.09
N HIS A 494 0.28 -2.53 -9.35
CA HIS A 494 0.42 -3.34 -10.56
C HIS A 494 -0.62 -3.05 -11.65
N LYS A 495 -1.91 -3.17 -11.34
CA LYS A 495 -3.00 -3.03 -12.32
C LYS A 495 -3.79 -1.75 -12.05
N TYR A 496 -4.09 -0.96 -13.08
CA TYR A 496 -5.04 0.14 -12.98
C TYR A 496 -6.48 -0.39 -12.86
N LEU A 497 -7.22 0.14 -11.89
CA LEU A 497 -8.63 -0.14 -11.66
C LEU A 497 -9.39 1.20 -11.59
N PRO A 498 -10.27 1.51 -12.56
CA PRO A 498 -10.99 2.78 -12.59
C PRO A 498 -12.05 2.87 -11.48
N GLY A 499 -12.59 4.07 -11.25
CA GLY A 499 -13.72 4.32 -10.35
C GLY A 499 -13.34 4.62 -8.89
N HIS A 500 -12.04 4.71 -8.58
CA HIS A 500 -11.52 5.01 -7.23
C HIS A 500 -11.02 6.46 -7.06
N CYS A 501 -10.93 7.21 -8.16
CA CYS A 501 -10.54 8.61 -8.22
C CYS A 501 -11.06 9.23 -9.53
N GLY A 502 -11.11 10.56 -9.58
CA GLY A 502 -11.57 11.32 -10.74
C GLY A 502 -12.86 12.08 -10.44
N LYS A 503 -13.82 12.05 -11.37
CA LYS A 503 -15.10 12.77 -11.25
C LYS A 503 -15.87 12.32 -10.01
N PHE A 504 -16.43 13.26 -9.26
CA PHE A 504 -17.32 12.92 -8.15
C PHE A 504 -18.48 12.05 -8.63
N GLN A 505 -18.73 10.97 -7.90
CA GLN A 505 -19.81 10.01 -8.16
C GLN A 505 -20.22 9.32 -6.86
N ASN A 506 -21.37 8.63 -6.89
CA ASN A 506 -21.76 7.76 -5.78
C ASN A 506 -20.67 6.72 -5.53
N TYR A 507 -20.19 6.64 -4.29
CA TYR A 507 -19.06 5.79 -3.93
C TYR A 507 -19.24 5.25 -2.51
N ASN A 508 -18.94 3.98 -2.31
CA ASN A 508 -19.01 3.31 -1.01
C ASN A 508 -17.61 2.81 -0.63
N MET A 509 -17.23 2.99 0.63
CA MET A 509 -15.92 2.61 1.13
C MET A 509 -16.00 1.83 2.44
N ASN A 510 -15.40 0.64 2.41
CA ASN A 510 -15.12 -0.17 3.58
C ASN A 510 -13.89 0.36 4.32
N LEU A 511 -14.12 1.03 5.45
CA LEU A 511 -13.06 1.63 6.27
C LEU A 511 -12.24 0.60 7.07
N TYR A 512 -12.70 -0.65 7.19
CA TYR A 512 -11.98 -1.73 7.88
C TYR A 512 -10.96 -2.42 6.98
N LYS A 513 -11.21 -2.43 5.66
CA LYS A 513 -10.36 -3.10 4.65
C LYS A 513 -9.43 -2.17 3.89
N ARG A 514 -9.62 -0.85 3.98
CA ARG A 514 -8.85 0.15 3.24
C ARG A 514 -8.33 1.23 4.19
N PRO A 515 -7.22 1.92 3.86
CA PRO A 515 -6.80 3.10 4.61
C PRO A 515 -7.98 4.08 4.74
N PRO A 516 -8.43 4.43 5.95
CA PRO A 516 -9.63 5.23 6.17
C PRO A 516 -9.34 6.72 5.89
N ILE A 517 -9.29 7.06 4.61
CA ILE A 517 -8.96 8.40 4.09
C ILE A 517 -9.75 8.66 2.80
N MET A 518 -10.23 9.89 2.60
CA MET A 518 -11.00 10.29 1.43
C MET A 518 -10.76 11.77 1.12
N PHE A 519 -10.48 12.09 -0.14
CA PHE A 519 -10.47 13.47 -0.64
C PHE A 519 -11.74 13.76 -1.45
N VAL A 520 -12.33 14.93 -1.22
CA VAL A 520 -13.40 15.53 -2.03
C VAL A 520 -13.04 16.99 -2.29
N GLY A 521 -13.12 17.43 -3.53
CA GLY A 521 -12.73 18.79 -3.90
C GLY A 521 -12.94 19.11 -5.37
N ASN A 522 -12.17 20.07 -5.86
CA ASN A 522 -12.03 20.40 -7.27
C ASN A 522 -10.53 20.57 -7.60
N ASP A 523 -10.22 21.24 -8.71
CA ASP A 523 -8.87 21.45 -9.22
C ASP A 523 -7.97 22.32 -8.32
N PHE A 524 -8.56 23.10 -7.41
CA PHE A 524 -7.86 24.17 -6.69
C PHE A 524 -7.97 24.05 -5.18
N CYS A 525 -9.02 23.40 -4.67
CA CYS A 525 -9.31 23.31 -3.24
C CYS A 525 -10.16 22.09 -2.92
N GLY A 526 -10.23 21.74 -1.64
CA GLY A 526 -11.08 20.65 -1.17
C GLY A 526 -10.83 20.30 0.29
N LEU A 527 -11.28 19.10 0.67
CA LEU A 527 -11.14 18.56 2.01
C LEU A 527 -10.66 17.11 1.92
N GLN A 528 -9.66 16.76 2.72
CA GLN A 528 -9.31 15.37 2.98
C GLN A 528 -9.78 14.98 4.38
N TRP A 529 -10.63 13.96 4.47
CA TRP A 529 -11.06 13.32 5.71
C TRP A 529 -10.22 12.08 5.99
N PHE A 530 -9.96 11.77 7.27
CA PHE A 530 -9.20 10.59 7.68
C PHE A 530 -9.52 10.13 9.11
N CYS A 531 -9.19 8.88 9.44
CA CYS A 531 -9.38 8.27 10.77
C CYS A 531 -8.21 7.32 11.11
N GLU A 532 -8.01 6.93 12.37
CA GLU A 532 -7.01 5.90 12.73
C GLU A 532 -7.61 4.55 13.15
N LYS A 533 -8.76 4.58 13.83
CA LYS A 533 -9.37 3.42 14.50
C LYS A 533 -10.90 3.53 14.49
N LEU A 534 -11.59 2.39 14.47
CA LEU A 534 -13.06 2.32 14.41
C LEU A 534 -13.67 1.44 15.53
N PRO A 535 -13.20 1.51 16.80
CA PRO A 535 -13.59 0.54 17.83
C PRO A 535 -15.10 0.57 18.15
N ASP A 536 -15.70 1.76 18.18
CA ASP A 536 -17.11 1.97 18.54
C ASP A 536 -18.04 2.12 17.32
N TRP A 537 -17.53 1.88 16.11
CA TRP A 537 -18.34 1.86 14.91
C TRP A 537 -19.18 0.58 14.89
N ARG A 538 -20.45 0.68 14.50
CA ARG A 538 -21.40 -0.43 14.48
C ARG A 538 -22.07 -0.47 13.11
N ASN A 539 -21.40 -1.15 12.18
CA ASN A 539 -21.80 -1.21 10.78
C ASN A 539 -22.45 -2.56 10.40
N ARG A 540 -23.75 -2.55 10.09
CA ARG A 540 -24.48 -3.65 9.46
C ARG A 540 -23.88 -4.01 8.10
N ASN A 541 -23.57 -3.00 7.29
CA ASN A 541 -22.82 -3.18 6.04
C ASN A 541 -21.51 -2.37 6.10
N PRO A 542 -20.37 -3.00 6.43
CA PRO A 542 -19.08 -2.33 6.48
C PRO A 542 -18.68 -1.62 5.18
N ASP A 543 -19.18 -2.05 4.01
CA ASP A 543 -18.88 -1.39 2.73
C ASP A 543 -19.49 0.00 2.61
N CYS A 544 -20.52 0.30 3.41
CA CYS A 544 -21.16 1.62 3.47
C CYS A 544 -20.66 2.48 4.64
N ALA A 545 -19.59 2.11 5.34
CA ALA A 545 -19.07 2.89 6.48
C ALA A 545 -18.76 4.35 6.09
N LEU A 546 -18.23 4.58 4.89
CA LEU A 546 -18.16 5.92 4.27
C LEU A 546 -18.85 5.90 2.91
N GLN A 547 -19.61 6.96 2.62
CA GLN A 547 -20.32 7.14 1.36
C GLN A 547 -20.08 8.52 0.75
N LEU A 548 -19.92 8.57 -0.56
CA LEU A 548 -20.11 9.75 -1.38
C LEU A 548 -21.49 9.65 -2.04
N ILE A 549 -22.27 10.72 -1.95
CA ILE A 549 -23.64 10.76 -2.48
C ILE A 549 -23.79 12.01 -3.34
N SER A 550 -24.07 11.81 -4.62
CA SER A 550 -24.34 12.88 -5.57
C SER A 550 -25.74 13.46 -5.38
N GLY A 551 -25.87 14.78 -5.43
CA GLY A 551 -27.14 15.47 -5.32
C GLY A 551 -27.27 16.61 -6.34
N SER A 552 -28.48 17.16 -6.46
CA SER A 552 -28.79 18.25 -7.40
C SER A 552 -28.40 19.64 -6.88
N LYS A 553 -28.18 19.79 -5.57
CA LYS A 553 -27.79 21.05 -4.91
C LYS A 553 -26.47 20.94 -4.15
N GLU A 554 -26.17 19.76 -3.62
CA GLU A 554 -24.96 19.47 -2.85
C GLU A 554 -24.50 18.04 -3.11
N ASN A 555 -23.20 17.81 -2.94
CA ASN A 555 -22.61 16.47 -2.87
C ASN A 555 -22.27 16.18 -1.41
N LEU A 556 -22.55 14.96 -0.94
CA LEU A 556 -22.33 14.57 0.45
C LEU A 556 -21.14 13.62 0.58
N LEU A 557 -20.26 13.89 1.55
CA LEU A 557 -19.46 12.85 2.20
C LEU A 557 -20.16 12.49 3.52
N ARG A 558 -20.62 11.24 3.64
CA ARG A 558 -21.34 10.72 4.80
C ARG A 558 -20.51 9.65 5.49
N LEU A 559 -20.38 9.77 6.80
CA LEU A 559 -19.83 8.74 7.69
C LEU A 559 -20.98 8.05 8.41
N ASN A 560 -21.11 6.74 8.25
CA ASN A 560 -22.07 5.92 8.96
C ASN A 560 -21.38 5.30 10.18
N MET A 561 -21.45 5.96 11.33
CA MET A 561 -20.82 5.47 12.57
C MET A 561 -21.64 4.36 13.23
N ILE A 562 -22.98 4.48 13.16
CA ILE A 562 -23.92 3.43 13.57
C ILE A 562 -25.01 3.34 12.49
N ASP A 563 -25.16 2.17 11.88
CA ASP A 563 -26.32 1.81 11.04
C ASP A 563 -26.94 0.44 11.45
N MET A 564 -26.33 -0.23 12.44
CA MET A 564 -26.89 -1.37 13.15
C MET A 564 -27.55 -0.86 14.44
N PRO A 565 -28.90 -0.87 14.54
CA PRO A 565 -29.60 -0.44 15.73
C PRO A 565 -29.08 -1.16 16.96
N SER A 566 -28.67 -0.40 17.96
CA SER A 566 -27.99 -0.94 19.13
C SER A 566 -28.41 -0.23 20.40
N GLU A 567 -28.45 -0.96 21.51
CA GLU A 567 -28.53 -0.38 22.84
C GLU A 567 -27.14 0.07 23.29
N ILE A 568 -27.05 1.30 23.79
CA ILE A 568 -25.82 1.94 24.25
C ILE A 568 -25.90 2.10 25.76
N GLN A 569 -25.07 1.34 26.46
CA GLN A 569 -24.99 1.34 27.93
C GLN A 569 -23.68 1.95 28.45
N GLN A 570 -22.66 2.04 27.59
CA GLN A 570 -21.36 2.62 27.89
C GLN A 570 -21.04 3.75 26.91
N PRO A 571 -20.18 4.71 27.28
CA PRO A 571 -19.76 5.77 26.37
C PRO A 571 -19.14 5.24 25.08
N LEU A 572 -19.53 5.82 23.94
CA LEU A 572 -18.90 5.57 22.64
C LEU A 572 -17.95 6.72 22.28
N VAL A 573 -16.80 6.41 21.69
CA VAL A 573 -15.80 7.40 21.28
C VAL A 573 -15.44 7.25 19.81
N TYR A 574 -15.62 8.34 19.06
CA TYR A 574 -15.24 8.44 17.65
C TYR A 574 -14.12 9.46 17.50
N GLU A 575 -12.98 9.02 16.95
CA GLU A 575 -11.84 9.89 16.67
C GLU A 575 -11.53 9.91 15.17
N PHE A 576 -11.55 11.10 14.57
CA PHE A 576 -11.24 11.30 13.16
C PHE A 576 -10.71 12.72 12.95
N GLY A 577 -10.22 13.00 11.75
CA GLY A 577 -9.76 14.32 11.39
C GLY A 577 -10.09 14.69 9.96
N PHE A 578 -9.85 15.96 9.67
CA PHE A 578 -9.93 16.50 8.33
C PHE A 578 -8.97 17.66 8.15
N GLN A 579 -8.58 17.93 6.92
CA GLN A 579 -7.70 19.04 6.57
C GLN A 579 -8.12 19.61 5.21
N SER A 580 -8.36 20.92 5.16
CA SER A 580 -8.63 21.60 3.90
C SER A 580 -7.35 21.71 3.07
N VAL A 581 -7.48 21.54 1.76
CA VAL A 581 -6.38 21.71 0.80
C VAL A 581 -6.66 22.93 -0.08
N PRO A 582 -5.63 23.67 -0.50
CA PRO A 582 -4.19 23.42 -0.33
C PRO A 582 -3.70 23.70 1.10
N ILE A 583 -2.77 22.87 1.58
CA ILE A 583 -2.24 22.90 2.96
C ILE A 583 -1.12 23.92 3.16
N ARG A 584 -0.58 24.46 2.07
CA ARG A 584 0.42 25.52 2.06
C ARG A 584 0.39 26.32 0.76
N PRO A 585 1.01 27.51 0.70
CA PRO A 585 1.25 28.21 -0.56
C PRO A 585 2.20 27.43 -1.47
N MET A 586 2.02 27.54 -2.79
CA MET A 586 2.99 27.02 -3.75
C MET A 586 4.34 27.73 -3.56
N PRO A 587 5.48 27.00 -3.57
CA PRO A 587 6.80 27.61 -3.50
C PRO A 587 7.05 28.56 -4.68
N SER A 588 7.79 29.67 -4.48
CA SER A 588 8.17 30.53 -5.61
C SER A 588 9.06 29.80 -6.61
N GLY A 589 8.93 30.14 -7.89
CA GLY A 589 9.76 29.61 -8.99
C GLY A 589 9.56 28.12 -9.32
N TRP A 590 8.62 27.43 -8.68
CA TRP A 590 8.48 25.96 -8.78
C TRP A 590 8.32 25.40 -10.20
N ARG A 591 7.73 26.16 -11.13
CA ARG A 591 7.55 25.74 -12.53
C ARG A 591 8.85 25.57 -13.31
N THR A 592 9.95 26.08 -12.76
CA THR A 592 11.29 25.96 -13.35
C THR A 592 12.09 24.79 -12.77
N TRP A 593 11.57 24.10 -11.76
CA TRP A 593 12.27 22.98 -11.12
C TRP A 593 12.18 21.72 -11.99
N CYS A 594 13.31 21.07 -12.23
CA CYS A 594 13.40 19.89 -13.09
C CYS A 594 14.40 18.87 -12.51
N PRO A 595 13.94 17.73 -11.95
CA PRO A 595 14.82 16.66 -11.49
C PRO A 595 15.69 16.12 -12.63
N TYR A 596 16.99 15.92 -12.38
CA TYR A 596 18.03 15.62 -13.38
C TYR A 596 18.22 16.67 -14.48
N GLY A 597 17.55 17.81 -14.37
CA GLY A 597 17.81 19.01 -15.15
C GLY A 597 18.62 20.00 -14.32
N ASN A 598 17.94 20.81 -13.52
CA ASN A 598 18.58 21.82 -12.68
C ASN A 598 18.84 21.39 -11.23
N PHE A 599 18.39 20.21 -10.81
CA PHE A 599 18.78 19.60 -9.52
C PHE A 599 18.92 18.07 -9.63
N ASP A 600 19.67 17.43 -8.72
CA ASP A 600 19.93 15.99 -8.75
C ASP A 600 19.36 15.28 -7.50
N PRO A 601 18.35 14.43 -7.65
CA PRO A 601 17.95 13.47 -6.62
C PRO A 601 18.99 12.36 -6.59
N TYR A 602 19.89 12.43 -5.62
CA TYR A 602 21.06 11.56 -5.48
C TYR A 602 20.67 10.22 -4.88
N PHE A 603 20.28 9.27 -5.72
CA PHE A 603 19.99 7.89 -5.32
C PHE A 603 21.28 7.07 -5.22
N VAL A 604 21.69 6.77 -3.98
CA VAL A 604 22.90 6.00 -3.68
C VAL A 604 22.72 4.49 -3.93
N TRP A 605 21.49 3.98 -3.85
CA TRP A 605 21.10 2.57 -4.01
C TRP A 605 22.08 1.58 -3.33
N SER A 606 22.18 1.66 -2.01
CA SER A 606 23.04 0.78 -1.18
C SER A 606 22.31 0.25 0.06
N LYS A 607 22.86 -0.71 0.80
CA LYS A 607 22.26 -1.12 2.09
C LYS A 607 22.07 0.03 3.10
N TYR A 608 22.78 1.15 2.91
CA TYR A 608 22.75 2.34 3.77
C TYR A 608 21.65 3.35 3.40
N HIS A 609 20.90 3.17 2.32
CA HIS A 609 19.80 4.11 2.04
C HIS A 609 18.56 3.82 2.88
N HIS A 610 18.41 2.60 3.40
CA HIS A 610 17.24 2.24 4.19
C HIS A 610 17.19 2.93 5.56
N TYR A 611 18.28 3.54 6.01
CA TYR A 611 18.35 4.24 7.29
C TYR A 611 19.49 5.28 7.22
N PRO A 612 19.34 6.47 7.83
CA PRO A 612 20.34 7.52 7.69
C PRO A 612 21.60 7.21 8.51
N TYR A 613 22.67 6.72 7.88
CA TYR A 613 23.88 6.29 8.61
C TYR A 613 25.17 6.94 8.12
N ALA A 614 25.53 8.06 8.77
CA ALA A 614 26.66 8.90 8.39
C ALA A 614 28.01 8.15 8.35
N ASN A 615 28.29 7.35 9.39
CA ASN A 615 29.58 6.68 9.53
C ASN A 615 29.92 5.76 8.37
N ALA A 616 29.01 4.86 7.97
CA ALA A 616 29.31 3.95 6.86
C ALA A 616 29.44 4.68 5.51
N LEU A 617 28.69 5.77 5.32
CA LEU A 617 28.76 6.60 4.13
C LEU A 617 30.05 7.45 4.07
N ARG A 618 30.74 7.61 5.20
CA ARG A 618 32.03 8.30 5.29
C ARG A 618 33.20 7.36 5.03
N THR A 619 33.14 6.13 5.57
CA THR A 619 34.26 5.18 5.52
C THR A 619 34.29 4.33 4.25
N ASP A 620 33.16 4.18 3.56
CA ASP A 620 33.10 3.46 2.29
C ASP A 620 33.57 4.39 1.15
N GLU A 621 34.79 4.15 0.67
CA GLU A 621 35.47 5.00 -0.32
C GLU A 621 34.67 5.14 -1.63
N LYS A 622 33.90 4.12 -2.04
CA LYS A 622 33.05 4.21 -3.24
C LYS A 622 31.96 5.26 -3.06
N TYR A 623 31.26 5.26 -1.93
CA TYR A 623 30.18 6.22 -1.67
C TYR A 623 30.71 7.61 -1.38
N LYS A 624 31.86 7.71 -0.70
CA LYS A 624 32.55 8.98 -0.47
C LYS A 624 32.93 9.65 -1.79
N GLN A 625 33.60 8.94 -2.69
CA GLN A 625 33.97 9.47 -4.01
C GLN A 625 32.73 9.88 -4.83
N MET A 626 31.70 9.03 -4.87
CA MET A 626 30.46 9.33 -5.58
C MET A 626 29.77 10.60 -5.05
N ARG A 627 29.70 10.75 -3.72
CA ARG A 627 29.15 11.95 -3.07
C ARG A 627 29.98 13.17 -3.43
N GLU A 628 31.30 13.12 -3.32
CA GLU A 628 32.17 14.24 -3.67
C GLU A 628 32.01 14.68 -5.13
N THR A 629 31.94 13.74 -6.08
CA THR A 629 31.67 14.04 -7.49
C THR A 629 30.32 14.75 -7.66
N LYS A 630 29.27 14.21 -7.04
CA LYS A 630 27.91 14.78 -7.14
C LYS A 630 27.81 16.15 -6.47
N THR A 631 28.45 16.34 -5.32
CA THR A 631 28.53 17.62 -4.63
C THR A 631 29.29 18.66 -5.46
N ARG A 632 30.40 18.31 -6.13
CA ARG A 632 31.09 19.22 -7.05
C ARG A 632 30.22 19.61 -8.25
N GLN A 633 29.40 18.68 -8.76
CA GLN A 633 28.56 18.91 -9.93
C GLN A 633 27.30 19.75 -9.62
N PHE A 634 26.63 19.49 -8.50
CA PHE A 634 25.32 20.07 -8.19
C PHE A 634 25.31 21.01 -6.99
N GLY A 635 26.33 20.98 -6.13
CA GLY A 635 26.44 21.82 -4.93
C GLY A 635 25.18 21.75 -4.06
N ASN A 636 24.59 22.91 -3.80
CA ASN A 636 23.35 23.05 -3.02
C ASN A 636 22.07 22.57 -3.74
N LYS A 637 22.18 22.02 -4.95
CA LYS A 637 21.06 21.46 -5.74
C LYS A 637 21.04 19.92 -5.68
N LEU A 638 21.83 19.33 -4.80
CA LEU A 638 21.85 17.89 -4.55
C LEU A 638 20.79 17.53 -3.49
N PHE A 639 19.99 16.49 -3.74
CA PHE A 639 19.01 15.96 -2.79
C PHE A 639 19.44 14.57 -2.35
N TYR A 640 19.83 14.43 -1.09
CA TYR A 640 20.32 13.16 -0.55
C TYR A 640 19.18 12.19 -0.30
N TYR A 641 19.21 11.03 -0.95
CA TYR A 641 18.17 10.01 -0.84
C TYR A 641 18.31 9.18 0.44
N THR A 642 17.21 9.06 1.17
CA THR A 642 17.03 8.12 2.27
C THR A 642 15.64 7.49 2.16
N ALA A 643 15.50 6.23 2.56
CA ALA A 643 14.20 5.65 2.82
C ALA A 643 13.76 6.05 4.23
N GLY A 644 12.49 6.41 4.35
CA GLY A 644 11.84 6.90 5.55
C GLY A 644 11.52 5.78 6.52
N PHE A 645 10.60 4.90 6.16
CA PHE A 645 10.00 3.91 7.09
C PHE A 645 10.39 2.48 6.74
N THR A 646 11.66 2.31 6.39
CA THR A 646 12.25 0.98 6.20
C THR A 646 13.51 0.83 7.01
N ILE A 647 14.00 -0.38 7.18
CA ILE A 647 15.35 -0.64 7.70
C ILE A 647 15.84 -1.98 7.15
N THR A 648 17.12 -2.13 6.86
CA THR A 648 17.65 -3.42 6.45
C THR A 648 17.83 -4.33 7.67
N PRO A 649 17.39 -5.60 7.63
CA PRO A 649 17.66 -6.55 8.72
C PRO A 649 19.14 -6.93 8.86
N THR A 650 20.00 -6.49 7.93
CA THR A 650 21.47 -6.58 8.07
C THR A 650 22.05 -5.47 8.95
N PHE A 651 21.22 -4.56 9.45
CA PHE A 651 21.62 -3.52 10.38
C PHE A 651 22.01 -4.15 11.73
N PRO A 652 23.19 -3.87 12.31
CA PRO A 652 23.69 -4.60 13.50
C PRO A 652 22.75 -4.55 14.70
N GLU A 653 22.04 -3.45 14.91
CA GLU A 653 21.08 -3.29 16.00
C GLU A 653 19.70 -3.90 15.71
N TRP A 654 19.43 -4.36 14.48
CA TRP A 654 18.14 -4.95 14.07
C TRP A 654 17.65 -6.07 15.00
N PRO A 655 18.49 -7.03 15.45
CA PRO A 655 18.04 -8.10 16.33
C PRO A 655 17.45 -7.59 17.65
N TYR A 656 17.91 -6.42 18.12
CA TYR A 656 17.51 -5.84 19.39
C TYR A 656 16.16 -5.09 19.31
N TYR A 657 15.90 -4.40 18.19
CA TYR A 657 14.75 -3.49 18.08
C TYR A 657 13.64 -3.95 17.12
N ASN A 658 13.85 -5.01 16.32
CA ASN A 658 12.93 -5.39 15.24
C ASN A 658 11.46 -5.55 15.69
N SER A 659 11.22 -6.23 16.81
CA SER A 659 9.87 -6.58 17.27
C SER A 659 9.05 -5.35 17.66
N GLU A 660 9.73 -4.32 18.17
CA GLU A 660 9.14 -3.05 18.56
C GLU A 660 8.92 -2.12 17.36
N TRP A 661 9.82 -2.11 16.39
CA TRP A 661 9.75 -1.17 15.26
C TRP A 661 8.86 -1.64 14.11
N ILE A 662 8.78 -2.95 13.83
CA ILE A 662 8.15 -3.48 12.61
C ILE A 662 6.66 -3.12 12.46
N LEU A 663 6.22 -2.86 11.23
CA LEU A 663 4.84 -2.49 10.89
C LEU A 663 3.80 -3.55 11.29
N THR A 664 4.06 -4.84 11.16
CA THR A 664 3.20 -5.91 11.71
C THR A 664 4.05 -7.17 11.85
N PRO A 665 4.07 -7.83 13.02
CA PRO A 665 4.74 -9.11 13.18
C PRO A 665 3.74 -10.27 13.01
N PRO A 666 4.13 -11.43 12.45
CA PRO A 666 5.33 -11.70 11.63
C PRO A 666 5.12 -11.37 10.15
N GLU A 667 3.89 -11.02 9.75
CA GLU A 667 3.50 -10.80 8.36
C GLU A 667 3.87 -9.39 7.87
N ASN A 668 4.59 -9.40 6.75
CA ASN A 668 5.37 -8.30 6.14
C ASN A 668 6.79 -8.14 6.71
N GLY A 669 7.36 -9.23 7.22
CA GLY A 669 8.77 -9.36 7.53
C GLY A 669 9.61 -9.54 6.25
N LEU A 670 10.33 -8.49 5.88
CA LEU A 670 11.45 -8.49 4.93
C LEU A 670 11.03 -8.57 3.45
N TYR A 671 11.32 -7.49 2.72
CA TYR A 671 11.11 -7.33 1.29
C TYR A 671 12.47 -7.26 0.62
N GLY A 672 12.62 -7.91 -0.54
CA GLY A 672 13.84 -7.81 -1.35
C GLY A 672 14.48 -9.15 -1.71
N CYS A 673 15.50 -9.09 -2.58
CA CYS A 673 16.34 -10.24 -2.88
C CYS A 673 17.44 -10.33 -1.81
N LEU A 674 17.56 -11.49 -1.14
CA LEU A 674 18.57 -11.75 -0.11
C LEU A 674 20.02 -11.50 -0.60
N ASN A 675 20.26 -11.72 -1.88
CA ASN A 675 21.57 -11.50 -2.52
C ASN A 675 21.81 -10.05 -2.94
N ASN A 676 20.83 -9.15 -2.73
CA ASN A 676 20.98 -7.72 -2.96
C ASN A 676 20.64 -6.95 -1.68
N PRO A 677 21.65 -6.63 -0.85
CA PRO A 677 21.45 -5.85 0.37
C PRO A 677 20.83 -4.45 0.17
N ALA A 678 20.86 -3.90 -1.04
CA ALA A 678 20.16 -2.65 -1.37
C ALA A 678 18.66 -2.86 -1.67
N ALA A 679 18.21 -4.09 -1.84
CA ALA A 679 16.80 -4.43 -2.03
C ALA A 679 16.13 -4.89 -0.74
N TYR A 680 16.91 -5.22 0.28
CA TYR A 680 16.50 -6.05 1.41
C TYR A 680 16.18 -5.22 2.67
N PHE A 681 14.89 -5.07 2.99
CA PHE A 681 14.40 -4.21 4.07
C PHE A 681 13.09 -4.68 4.73
N ALA A 682 12.86 -4.27 5.97
CA ALA A 682 11.59 -4.40 6.68
C ALA A 682 10.82 -3.07 6.66
N TRP A 683 9.49 -3.11 6.64
CA TRP A 683 8.65 -1.93 6.91
C TRP A 683 8.59 -1.63 8.40
N ILE A 684 8.63 -0.34 8.71
CA ILE A 684 8.66 0.16 10.08
C ILE A 684 7.43 1.01 10.35
N CYS A 685 6.91 0.93 11.57
CA CYS A 685 5.82 1.78 12.02
C CYS A 685 6.34 2.98 12.81
N PRO A 686 6.07 4.22 12.35
CA PRO A 686 6.38 5.41 13.14
C PRO A 686 5.61 5.48 14.46
N GLN A 687 4.63 4.61 14.75
CA GLN A 687 3.95 4.57 16.04
C GLN A 687 4.92 4.32 17.20
N SER A 688 5.96 3.49 17.00
CA SER A 688 7.00 3.30 18.00
C SER A 688 7.78 4.60 18.22
N SER A 689 7.73 5.13 19.45
CA SER A 689 8.49 6.31 19.82
C SER A 689 9.99 6.08 19.75
N GLU A 690 10.45 4.87 20.10
CA GLU A 690 11.86 4.49 20.01
C GLU A 690 12.38 4.62 18.58
N TYR A 691 11.60 4.16 17.59
CA TYR A 691 11.99 4.32 16.18
C TYR A 691 12.05 5.78 15.75
N ARG A 692 11.05 6.60 16.10
CA ARG A 692 11.04 8.03 15.72
C ARG A 692 12.28 8.74 16.27
N ASP A 693 12.62 8.48 17.52
CA ASP A 693 13.76 9.08 18.19
C ASP A 693 15.07 8.62 17.56
N PHE A 694 15.22 7.31 17.35
CA PHE A 694 16.37 6.74 16.63
C PHE A 694 16.54 7.37 15.24
N TYR A 695 15.48 7.39 14.42
CA TYR A 695 15.55 7.91 13.06
C TYR A 695 15.95 9.38 13.02
N LEU A 696 15.42 10.21 13.94
CA LEU A 696 15.74 11.63 14.02
C LEU A 696 17.18 11.89 14.46
N ASP A 697 17.69 11.16 15.46
CA ASP A 697 19.09 11.26 15.89
C ASP A 697 20.03 10.92 14.72
N ARG A 698 19.75 9.81 14.05
CA ARG A 698 20.53 9.31 12.92
C ARG A 698 20.48 10.26 11.71
N LEU A 699 19.30 10.79 11.39
CA LEU A 699 19.14 11.76 10.30
C LEU A 699 19.82 13.09 10.61
N GLN A 700 19.71 13.59 11.84
CA GLN A 700 20.36 14.82 12.26
C GLN A 700 21.88 14.72 12.11
N LYS A 701 22.48 13.64 12.62
CA LYS A 701 23.93 13.37 12.47
C LYS A 701 24.33 13.26 11.01
N LEU A 702 23.55 12.58 10.17
CA LEU A 702 23.80 12.52 8.74
C LEU A 702 23.83 13.91 8.09
N VAL A 703 22.86 14.76 8.42
CA VAL A 703 22.77 16.13 7.89
C VAL A 703 23.96 16.98 8.31
N ASP A 704 24.33 16.91 9.59
CA ASP A 704 25.44 17.69 10.13
C ASP A 704 26.80 17.21 9.62
N GLU A 705 27.09 15.92 9.75
CA GLU A 705 28.40 15.34 9.46
C GLU A 705 28.74 15.34 7.96
N LEU A 706 27.74 15.15 7.08
CA LEU A 706 27.95 15.14 5.63
C LEU A 706 27.59 16.46 4.94
N ASN A 707 27.23 17.48 5.72
CA ASN A 707 26.77 18.78 5.25
C ASN A 707 25.68 18.68 4.16
N ILE A 708 24.63 17.91 4.41
CA ILE A 708 23.58 17.63 3.43
C ILE A 708 22.72 18.90 3.17
N PRO A 709 22.61 19.39 1.91
CA PRO A 709 21.88 20.62 1.62
C PRO A 709 20.37 20.40 1.46
N ASN A 710 19.94 19.28 0.88
CA ASN A 710 18.54 18.90 0.68
C ASN A 710 18.36 17.40 0.90
N ILE A 711 17.15 16.97 1.24
CA ILE A 711 16.84 15.55 1.49
C ILE A 711 15.69 15.07 0.61
N TYR A 712 15.78 13.82 0.16
CA TYR A 712 14.71 13.07 -0.45
C TYR A 712 14.36 11.91 0.48
N ILE A 713 13.09 11.79 0.85
CA ILE A 713 12.59 10.74 1.75
C ILE A 713 11.60 9.85 0.99
N ASP A 714 12.02 8.62 0.74
CA ASP A 714 11.18 7.57 0.14
C ASP A 714 10.41 6.79 1.22
N ASN A 715 9.48 5.91 0.84
CA ASN A 715 8.82 4.97 1.73
C ASN A 715 8.30 5.64 3.02
N SER A 716 7.65 6.80 2.86
CA SER A 716 7.26 7.67 3.98
C SER A 716 5.74 7.91 4.07
N ASP A 717 4.95 6.97 3.56
CA ASP A 717 3.49 7.02 3.63
C ASP A 717 2.94 6.44 4.95
N ALA A 718 1.76 6.91 5.35
CA ALA A 718 1.02 6.29 6.44
C ALA A 718 0.47 4.94 5.99
N GLN A 719 0.50 3.95 6.89
CA GLN A 719 0.23 2.54 6.62
C GLN A 719 -0.67 1.92 7.70
N MET A 720 -1.30 0.79 7.36
CA MET A 720 -2.09 -0.01 8.30
C MET A 720 -1.13 -0.88 9.13
N CYS A 721 -1.35 -0.95 10.44
CA CYS A 721 -0.45 -1.61 11.38
C CYS A 721 -1.24 -2.35 12.47
N GLY A 722 -0.85 -3.61 12.76
CA GLY A 722 -1.41 -4.45 13.82
C GLY A 722 -0.45 -4.75 14.98
N ASN A 723 0.74 -4.15 15.01
CA ASN A 723 1.74 -4.48 16.02
C ASN A 723 1.38 -3.92 17.41
N VAL A 724 1.06 -4.85 18.31
CA VAL A 724 0.58 -4.53 19.65
C VAL A 724 1.65 -3.95 20.56
N ARG A 725 2.94 -4.19 20.26
CA ARG A 725 4.07 -3.79 21.11
C ARG A 725 4.20 -2.28 21.22
N HIS A 726 3.89 -1.56 20.14
CA HIS A 726 3.80 -0.10 20.11
C HIS A 726 2.35 0.44 20.09
N GLY A 727 1.35 -0.37 20.44
CA GLY A 727 -0.04 0.09 20.63
C GLY A 727 -0.87 0.24 19.34
N CYS A 728 -0.45 -0.38 18.24
CA CYS A 728 -1.24 -0.45 17.03
C CYS A 728 -2.25 -1.61 17.06
N GLY A 729 -3.25 -1.48 16.19
CA GLY A 729 -4.44 -2.31 16.15
C GLY A 729 -5.50 -1.90 17.19
N TYR A 730 -6.70 -2.44 17.02
CA TYR A 730 -7.84 -2.27 17.93
C TYR A 730 -8.82 -3.44 17.80
N THR A 731 -9.63 -3.66 18.83
CA THR A 731 -10.76 -4.59 18.76
C THR A 731 -12.01 -3.80 18.37
N GLY A 732 -12.72 -4.24 17.33
CA GLY A 732 -13.99 -3.63 16.91
C GLY A 732 -15.15 -4.00 17.83
N SER A 733 -16.28 -3.32 17.68
CA SER A 733 -17.56 -3.61 18.38
C SER A 733 -18.09 -5.03 18.12
N ASP A 734 -17.51 -5.68 17.15
CA ASP A 734 -17.85 -6.96 16.59
C ASP A 734 -17.01 -8.10 17.23
N GLY A 735 -15.96 -7.75 17.98
CA GLY A 735 -15.06 -8.66 18.68
C GLY A 735 -13.81 -9.06 17.88
N ARG A 736 -13.68 -8.66 16.61
CA ARG A 736 -12.49 -8.92 15.79
C ARG A 736 -11.41 -7.86 16.01
N ARG A 737 -10.17 -8.27 15.76
CA ARG A 737 -9.02 -7.37 15.78
C ARG A 737 -8.75 -6.80 14.40
N TYR A 738 -8.58 -5.49 14.33
CA TYR A 738 -8.30 -4.72 13.12
C TYR A 738 -6.97 -4.00 13.24
N ASN A 739 -6.33 -3.73 12.09
CA ASN A 739 -5.18 -2.86 12.00
C ASN A 739 -5.60 -1.39 12.18
N SER A 740 -4.76 -0.59 12.82
CA SER A 740 -4.93 0.86 12.90
C SER A 740 -4.13 1.58 11.81
N PHE A 741 -4.64 2.69 11.29
CA PHE A 741 -3.90 3.54 10.37
C PHE A 741 -2.95 4.46 11.17
N ASN A 742 -1.64 4.35 10.98
CA ASN A 742 -0.63 5.03 11.81
C ASN A 742 -0.39 6.52 11.46
N LEU A 743 -1.46 7.23 11.08
CA LEU A 743 -1.41 8.56 10.47
C LEU A 743 -0.77 9.63 11.36
N ARG A 744 -1.22 9.77 12.60
CA ARG A 744 -0.76 10.84 13.51
C ARG A 744 0.70 10.65 13.88
N ALA A 745 1.14 9.41 14.09
CA ALA A 745 2.54 9.10 14.36
C ALA A 745 3.42 9.39 13.14
N THR A 746 2.95 9.05 11.94
CA THR A 746 3.62 9.36 10.67
C THR A 746 3.74 10.87 10.45
N ARG A 747 2.65 11.61 10.66
CA ARG A 747 2.62 13.08 10.65
C ARG A 747 3.61 13.66 11.65
N GLN A 748 3.64 13.15 12.89
CA GLN A 748 4.54 13.65 13.93
C GLN A 748 6.00 13.50 13.52
N LEU A 749 6.39 12.34 12.98
CA LEU A 749 7.75 12.14 12.48
C LEU A 749 8.05 13.10 11.31
N ALA A 750 7.11 13.26 10.37
CA ALA A 750 7.28 14.18 9.24
C ALA A 750 7.47 15.64 9.68
N MET A 751 6.68 16.09 10.65
CA MET A 751 6.78 17.43 11.25
C MET A 751 8.10 17.63 11.99
N ARG A 752 8.53 16.65 12.80
CA ARG A 752 9.81 16.72 13.54
C ARG A 752 11.00 16.80 12.58
N ILE A 753 10.99 16.00 11.50
CA ILE A 753 12.01 16.07 10.45
C ILE A 753 12.02 17.47 9.82
N TYR A 754 10.84 18.02 9.49
CA TYR A 754 10.73 19.33 8.87
C TYR A 754 11.27 20.45 9.75
N LYS A 755 10.89 20.47 11.04
CA LYS A 755 11.39 21.44 12.02
C LYS A 755 12.91 21.34 12.20
N MET A 756 13.43 20.13 12.44
CA MET A 756 14.86 19.88 12.58
C MET A 756 15.64 20.33 11.34
N PHE A 757 15.13 20.01 10.15
CA PHE A 757 15.82 20.33 8.92
C PHE A 757 15.78 21.83 8.63
N ARG A 758 14.68 22.53 8.93
CA ARG A 758 14.58 24.00 8.79
C ARG A 758 15.53 24.75 9.72
N GLU A 759 15.70 24.27 10.94
CA GLU A 759 16.65 24.84 11.89
C GLU A 759 18.09 24.72 11.36
N LYS A 760 18.45 23.55 10.82
CA LYS A 760 19.81 23.26 10.34
C LYS A 760 20.11 23.76 8.94
N ARG A 761 19.10 23.81 8.08
CA ARG A 761 19.15 24.18 6.66
C ARG A 761 17.92 25.05 6.34
N PRO A 762 17.92 26.35 6.71
CA PRO A 762 16.78 27.24 6.49
C PRO A 762 16.26 27.21 5.03
N ASP A 763 17.17 27.20 4.07
CA ASP A 763 16.87 27.16 2.63
C ASP A 763 16.72 25.74 2.05
N GLY A 764 17.12 24.71 2.82
CA GLY A 764 17.16 23.33 2.37
C GLY A 764 15.77 22.79 2.01
N LYS A 765 15.68 21.94 1.01
CA LYS A 765 14.39 21.41 0.51
C LYS A 765 14.20 19.94 0.89
N ILE A 766 12.92 19.56 1.04
CA ILE A 766 12.50 18.18 1.33
C ILE A 766 11.63 17.67 0.18
N ILE A 767 12.06 16.59 -0.48
CA ILE A 767 11.22 15.80 -1.39
C ILE A 767 10.63 14.61 -0.61
N ARG A 768 9.33 14.35 -0.75
CA ARG A 768 8.69 13.11 -0.26
C ARG A 768 8.11 12.27 -1.39
N HIS A 769 8.38 10.97 -1.38
CA HIS A 769 7.76 10.02 -2.29
C HIS A 769 6.43 9.47 -1.73
N MET A 770 5.36 9.46 -2.52
CA MET A 770 4.01 9.07 -2.03
C MET A 770 3.15 8.17 -2.95
N SER A 771 3.58 7.83 -4.18
CA SER A 771 2.91 6.90 -5.14
C SER A 771 1.35 6.87 -5.10
N ALA A 772 0.70 7.91 -5.64
CA ALA A 772 -0.70 8.35 -5.65
C ALA A 772 -1.44 8.44 -4.30
N LYS A 773 -0.72 8.54 -3.19
CA LYS A 773 -1.31 8.72 -1.86
C LYS A 773 -0.83 10.00 -1.16
N PRO A 774 -1.13 11.20 -1.67
CA PRO A 774 -0.84 12.46 -0.98
C PRO A 774 -1.72 12.58 0.28
N VAL A 775 -1.25 11.99 1.38
CA VAL A 775 -1.85 12.10 2.71
C VAL A 775 -1.53 13.49 3.26
N ALA A 776 -2.46 14.44 3.12
CA ALA A 776 -2.27 15.86 3.41
C ALA A 776 -1.58 16.13 4.76
N PRO A 777 -1.97 15.45 5.87
CA PRO A 777 -1.32 15.66 7.16
C PRO A 777 0.17 15.29 7.21
N VAL A 778 0.64 14.44 6.30
CA VAL A 778 2.04 14.00 6.20
C VAL A 778 2.78 14.84 5.17
N VAL A 779 2.18 15.02 3.98
CA VAL A 779 2.83 15.73 2.88
C VAL A 779 2.90 17.24 3.09
N ALA A 780 2.14 17.82 4.03
CA ALA A 780 2.30 19.21 4.48
C ALA A 780 3.78 19.56 4.69
N PHE A 781 4.52 18.62 5.28
CA PHE A 781 5.93 18.73 5.63
C PHE A 781 6.88 18.28 4.50
N ALA A 782 6.59 18.70 3.26
CA ALA A 782 7.43 18.53 2.08
C ALA A 782 7.39 19.77 1.19
N ASP A 783 8.49 20.10 0.51
CA ASP A 783 8.55 21.19 -0.47
C ASP A 783 8.27 20.72 -1.89
N MET A 784 8.42 19.42 -2.14
CA MET A 784 8.18 18.76 -3.41
C MET A 784 7.66 17.34 -3.14
N LEU A 785 6.79 16.84 -4.01
CA LEU A 785 6.36 15.44 -4.01
C LEU A 785 6.95 14.73 -5.21
N ALA A 786 7.51 13.54 -4.99
CA ALA A 786 7.74 12.58 -6.04
C ALA A 786 6.56 11.61 -6.07
N ASP A 787 5.94 11.47 -7.22
CA ASP A 787 4.83 10.55 -7.45
C ASP A 787 5.12 9.63 -8.65
N GLY A 788 4.21 8.74 -9.00
CA GLY A 788 4.38 7.70 -10.01
C GLY A 788 4.65 6.34 -9.37
N GLU A 789 5.25 5.46 -10.14
CA GLU A 789 5.55 4.07 -9.74
C GLU A 789 4.29 3.23 -9.43
N LEU A 790 3.24 3.44 -10.22
CA LEU A 790 1.97 2.73 -10.11
C LEU A 790 1.56 2.14 -11.44
N TYR A 791 0.59 1.22 -11.37
CA TYR A 791 -0.01 0.58 -12.54
C TYR A 791 1.05 -0.12 -13.42
N ASN A 792 2.13 -0.60 -12.80
CA ASN A 792 3.35 -1.07 -13.46
C ASN A 792 3.08 -2.14 -14.52
N LYS A 793 2.16 -3.07 -14.24
CA LYS A 793 1.78 -4.11 -15.20
C LYS A 793 0.93 -3.53 -16.34
N THR A 794 -0.04 -2.66 -16.05
CA THR A 794 -0.84 -2.00 -17.09
C THR A 794 0.05 -1.20 -18.04
N VAL A 795 0.96 -0.38 -17.52
CA VAL A 795 1.91 0.38 -18.36
C VAL A 795 2.82 -0.54 -19.17
N ALA A 796 3.25 -1.68 -18.61
CA ALA A 796 4.08 -2.64 -19.34
C ALA A 796 3.33 -3.35 -20.49
N ASP A 797 2.07 -3.70 -20.25
CA ASP A 797 1.24 -4.43 -21.22
C ASP A 797 0.74 -3.51 -22.34
N ASP A 798 0.37 -2.26 -22.00
CA ASP A 798 -0.15 -1.28 -22.96
C ASP A 798 0.96 -0.45 -23.59
N GLU A 799 2.18 -0.49 -23.01
CA GLU A 799 3.33 0.35 -23.35
C GLU A 799 3.00 1.85 -23.34
N SER A 800 1.95 2.25 -22.63
CA SER A 800 1.36 3.59 -22.68
C SER A 800 0.56 3.88 -21.41
N TYR A 801 0.08 5.12 -21.32
CA TYR A 801 -0.86 5.56 -20.29
C TYR A 801 -2.27 5.80 -20.86
N PHE A 802 -2.56 5.38 -22.11
CA PHE A 802 -3.82 5.67 -22.80
C PHE A 802 -5.04 5.18 -22.00
N ASN A 803 -4.95 4.02 -21.36
CA ASN A 803 -6.04 3.44 -20.57
C ASN A 803 -6.02 3.84 -19.08
N ILE A 804 -5.11 4.74 -18.69
CA ILE A 804 -4.89 5.15 -17.30
C ILE A 804 -5.22 6.63 -17.13
N PHE A 805 -4.66 7.48 -18.00
CA PHE A 805 -4.86 8.91 -17.93
C PHE A 805 -6.22 9.26 -18.51
N ASP A 806 -7.08 9.74 -17.61
CA ASP A 806 -8.35 10.38 -17.89
C ASP A 806 -8.28 11.80 -17.30
N PRO A 807 -8.88 12.82 -17.93
CA PRO A 807 -8.69 14.21 -17.51
C PRO A 807 -9.13 14.49 -16.07
N GLU A 808 -10.26 13.92 -15.63
CA GLU A 808 -10.75 14.04 -14.25
C GLU A 808 -9.87 13.26 -13.27
N MET A 809 -9.50 12.02 -13.63
CA MET A 809 -8.59 11.18 -12.83
C MET A 809 -7.25 11.87 -12.59
N PHE A 810 -6.67 12.47 -13.64
CA PHE A 810 -5.39 13.15 -13.58
C PHE A 810 -5.46 14.35 -12.64
N ARG A 811 -6.51 15.18 -12.76
CA ARG A 811 -6.74 16.37 -11.91
C ARG A 811 -6.92 16.00 -10.44
N ALA A 812 -7.57 14.88 -10.15
CA ALA A 812 -7.79 14.39 -8.78
C ALA A 812 -6.55 13.73 -8.14
N SER A 813 -5.50 13.43 -8.90
CA SER A 813 -4.39 12.59 -8.44
C SER A 813 -3.01 13.24 -8.57
N PHE A 814 -2.74 13.93 -9.68
CA PHE A 814 -1.38 14.29 -10.09
C PHE A 814 -1.11 15.80 -10.19
N CYS A 815 -2.11 16.63 -9.91
CA CYS A 815 -1.96 18.10 -9.88
C CYS A 815 -1.46 18.59 -8.52
N GLY A 816 -0.19 19.01 -8.45
CA GLY A 816 0.42 19.51 -7.21
C GLY A 816 -0.17 20.81 -6.66
N SER A 817 -0.76 21.64 -7.53
CA SER A 817 -1.43 22.89 -7.16
C SER A 817 -2.57 22.69 -6.14
N LEU A 818 -3.27 21.55 -6.23
CA LEU A 818 -4.33 21.16 -5.29
C LEU A 818 -3.82 21.08 -3.85
N TRP A 819 -2.61 20.57 -3.65
CA TRP A 819 -1.98 20.43 -2.34
C TRP A 819 -1.21 21.68 -1.93
N GLY A 820 -0.86 22.54 -2.89
CA GLY A 820 0.09 23.63 -2.67
C GLY A 820 1.54 23.14 -2.64
N ILE A 821 1.82 21.98 -3.26
CA ILE A 821 3.15 21.37 -3.31
C ILE A 821 3.40 20.85 -4.73
N PRO A 822 4.48 21.28 -5.42
CA PRO A 822 4.86 20.75 -6.73
C PRO A 822 5.02 19.23 -6.69
N GLN A 823 4.37 18.54 -7.63
CA GLN A 823 4.34 17.08 -7.71
C GLN A 823 4.99 16.63 -9.02
N PHE A 824 6.01 15.79 -8.91
CA PHE A 824 6.85 15.29 -10.01
C PHE A 824 6.56 13.82 -10.24
N PHE A 825 5.93 13.50 -11.37
CA PHE A 825 5.54 12.13 -11.68
C PHE A 825 6.68 11.35 -12.36
N ILE A 826 7.01 10.19 -11.81
CA ILE A 826 8.03 9.25 -12.31
C ILE A 826 7.39 8.33 -13.36
N PRO A 827 7.67 8.54 -14.67
CA PRO A 827 7.17 7.67 -15.73
C PRO A 827 7.72 6.26 -15.57
N GLN A 828 7.03 5.24 -16.10
CA GLN A 828 7.41 3.84 -15.86
C GLN A 828 7.94 3.09 -17.08
N PHE A 829 7.83 3.64 -18.30
CA PHE A 829 8.07 2.93 -19.57
C PHE A 829 9.27 1.96 -19.56
N THR A 830 10.50 2.47 -19.54
CA THR A 830 11.69 1.60 -19.66
C THR A 830 12.04 0.86 -18.37
N ARG A 831 11.38 1.18 -17.25
CA ARG A 831 11.55 0.46 -15.97
C ARG A 831 10.71 -0.81 -15.96
N VAL A 832 9.41 -0.69 -16.24
CA VAL A 832 8.45 -1.78 -15.97
C VAL A 832 8.24 -2.74 -17.13
N ILE A 833 8.46 -2.29 -18.38
CA ILE A 833 8.33 -3.15 -19.57
C ILE A 833 9.24 -4.38 -19.50
N PRO A 834 10.56 -4.29 -19.24
CA PRO A 834 11.40 -5.48 -19.13
C PRO A 834 11.00 -6.39 -17.96
N MET A 835 10.40 -5.83 -16.91
CA MET A 835 10.03 -6.56 -15.69
C MET A 835 8.73 -7.35 -15.84
N HIS A 836 7.73 -6.80 -16.53
CA HIS A 836 6.39 -7.37 -16.62
C HIS A 836 6.01 -7.85 -18.02
N ASN A 837 6.71 -7.38 -19.06
CA ASN A 837 6.49 -7.79 -20.46
C ASN A 837 7.80 -7.76 -21.29
N PRO A 838 8.78 -8.63 -20.98
CA PRO A 838 10.11 -8.61 -21.62
C PRO A 838 10.08 -8.79 -23.14
N LYS A 839 9.02 -9.41 -23.69
CA LYS A 839 8.82 -9.57 -25.14
C LYS A 839 8.67 -8.24 -25.87
N ARG A 840 8.13 -7.21 -25.22
CA ARG A 840 7.94 -5.87 -25.78
C ARG A 840 9.13 -4.94 -25.56
N TYR A 841 10.03 -5.26 -24.62
CA TYR A 841 11.18 -4.43 -24.28
C TYR A 841 12.12 -4.09 -25.46
N PRO A 842 12.33 -4.94 -26.49
CA PRO A 842 13.14 -4.55 -27.65
C PRO A 842 12.72 -3.24 -28.31
N ALA A 843 11.43 -2.89 -28.30
CA ALA A 843 10.90 -1.63 -28.84
C ALA A 843 11.29 -0.38 -28.00
N TRP A 844 11.81 -0.57 -26.79
CA TRP A 844 12.14 0.50 -25.83
C TRP A 844 13.61 0.55 -25.44
N LYS A 845 14.39 -0.46 -25.84
CA LYS A 845 15.77 -0.68 -25.38
C LYS A 845 16.73 0.43 -25.82
N THR A 846 16.69 0.83 -27.09
CA THR A 846 17.63 1.79 -27.67
C THR A 846 16.98 3.16 -27.93
N PRO A 847 17.77 4.25 -28.04
CA PRO A 847 17.23 5.56 -28.42
C PRO A 847 16.41 5.54 -29.72
N ALA A 848 16.94 4.90 -30.78
CA ALA A 848 16.26 4.79 -32.07
C ALA A 848 14.96 3.95 -32.00
N ALA A 849 14.90 2.93 -31.15
CA ALA A 849 13.67 2.17 -30.94
C ALA A 849 12.60 3.02 -30.23
N ARG A 850 13.00 3.79 -29.21
CA ARG A 850 12.10 4.71 -28.48
C ARG A 850 11.57 5.84 -29.35
N GLU A 851 12.34 6.29 -30.34
CA GLU A 851 11.88 7.28 -31.30
C GLU A 851 10.64 6.80 -32.09
N LYS A 852 10.50 5.49 -32.30
CA LYS A 852 9.31 4.89 -32.92
C LYS A 852 8.10 4.81 -31.97
N GLN A 853 8.27 5.14 -30.69
CA GLN A 853 7.23 5.15 -29.65
C GLN A 853 6.89 6.59 -29.21
N MET A 854 7.23 7.58 -30.04
CA MET A 854 7.08 8.98 -29.66
C MET A 854 5.64 9.43 -29.53
N ASP A 855 4.69 8.80 -30.21
CA ASP A 855 3.25 8.99 -30.01
C ASP A 855 2.87 8.77 -28.53
N LYS A 856 3.29 7.64 -27.94
CA LYS A 856 3.03 7.28 -26.53
C LYS A 856 3.70 8.24 -25.54
N ILE A 857 4.92 8.69 -25.86
CA ILE A 857 5.67 9.66 -25.04
C ILE A 857 5.06 11.06 -25.15
N ARG A 858 4.60 11.46 -26.34
CA ARG A 858 3.95 12.76 -26.58
C ARG A 858 2.62 12.83 -25.86
N HIS A 859 1.78 11.80 -25.94
CA HIS A 859 0.56 11.70 -25.15
C HIS A 859 0.83 11.92 -23.66
N PHE A 860 1.80 11.17 -23.11
CA PHE A 860 2.19 11.29 -21.71
C PHE A 860 2.55 12.74 -21.37
N LYS A 861 3.48 13.36 -22.13
CA LYS A 861 3.90 14.76 -21.93
C LYS A 861 2.74 15.76 -22.03
N GLY A 862 1.85 15.57 -23.00
CA GLY A 862 0.71 16.46 -23.25
C GLY A 862 -0.21 16.57 -22.03
N TYR A 863 -0.50 15.46 -21.35
CA TYR A 863 -1.27 15.46 -20.11
C TYR A 863 -0.62 16.31 -19.01
N PHE A 864 0.70 16.26 -18.83
CA PHE A 864 1.36 17.10 -17.82
C PHE A 864 1.31 18.58 -18.18
N LEU A 865 1.54 18.92 -19.45
CA LEU A 865 1.52 20.31 -19.93
C LEU A 865 0.13 20.95 -19.81
N VAL A 866 -0.91 20.22 -20.18
CA VAL A 866 -2.29 20.76 -20.19
C VAL A 866 -2.89 20.89 -18.79
N HIS A 867 -2.24 20.32 -17.78
CA HIS A 867 -2.65 20.35 -16.36
C HIS A 867 -1.67 21.10 -15.43
N ASP A 868 -0.62 21.75 -15.96
CA ASP A 868 0.44 22.40 -15.17
C ASP A 868 1.15 21.47 -14.17
N ALA A 869 1.30 20.20 -14.53
CA ALA A 869 1.95 19.19 -13.71
C ALA A 869 3.43 18.98 -14.12
N GLN A 870 4.23 18.40 -13.22
CA GLN A 870 5.67 18.21 -13.44
C GLN A 870 6.03 16.75 -13.69
N ILE A 871 7.05 16.54 -14.53
CA ILE A 871 7.56 15.22 -14.89
C ILE A 871 8.92 15.02 -14.22
N PHE A 872 9.12 13.84 -13.64
CA PHE A 872 10.42 13.38 -13.20
C PHE A 872 11.16 12.77 -14.39
N GLN A 873 12.29 13.35 -14.81
CA GLN A 873 13.02 12.93 -16.00
C GLN A 873 13.74 11.59 -15.81
N LEU A 874 12.98 10.49 -15.94
CA LEU A 874 13.46 9.12 -15.77
C LEU A 874 12.78 8.16 -16.75
N PHE A 875 13.25 6.91 -16.74
CA PHE A 875 12.57 5.73 -17.29
C PHE A 875 11.93 5.90 -18.67
N GLY A 876 12.66 6.53 -19.59
CA GLY A 876 12.29 6.65 -21.01
C GLY A 876 11.77 8.01 -21.44
N VAL A 877 11.50 8.94 -20.51
CA VAL A 877 11.00 10.28 -20.84
C VAL A 877 12.08 11.33 -20.56
N LYS A 878 12.38 12.14 -21.57
CA LYS A 878 13.20 13.36 -21.45
C LYS A 878 12.32 14.59 -21.64
N VAL A 879 12.60 15.69 -20.96
CA VAL A 879 11.80 16.93 -21.04
C VAL A 879 12.56 18.12 -21.62
N ASN A 880 13.80 17.93 -22.09
CA ASN A 880 14.64 19.01 -22.62
C ASN A 880 13.96 19.84 -23.74
N ASP A 881 13.14 19.19 -24.57
CA ASP A 881 12.33 19.83 -25.61
C ASP A 881 11.31 20.82 -25.03
N ILE A 882 10.58 20.39 -24.01
CA ILE A 882 9.59 21.20 -23.29
C ILE A 882 10.28 22.32 -22.51
N GLU A 883 11.36 22.01 -21.79
CA GLU A 883 12.06 23.01 -20.98
C GLU A 883 12.68 24.11 -21.84
N SER A 884 13.19 23.78 -23.02
CA SER A 884 13.65 24.78 -24.01
C SER A 884 12.52 25.70 -24.47
N ILE A 885 11.31 25.17 -24.70
CA ILE A 885 10.14 25.98 -25.05
C ILE A 885 9.74 26.89 -23.88
N LYS A 886 9.65 26.36 -22.67
CA LYS A 886 9.34 27.16 -21.46
C LYS A 886 10.34 28.29 -21.25
N GLN A 887 11.64 28.03 -21.47
CA GLN A 887 12.69 29.04 -21.37
C GLN A 887 12.54 30.14 -22.43
N ARG A 888 12.27 29.78 -23.69
CA ARG A 888 12.03 30.75 -24.77
C ARG A 888 10.77 31.59 -24.56
N PHE A 889 9.72 30.99 -24.00
CA PHE A 889 8.50 31.71 -23.61
C PHE A 889 8.79 32.70 -22.47
N GLY A 890 9.66 32.30 -21.53
CA GLY A 890 10.10 33.10 -20.40
C GLY A 890 9.26 32.85 -19.15
N ILE A 891 8.97 31.58 -18.82
CA ILE A 891 8.22 31.25 -17.60
C ILE A 891 8.94 31.79 -16.36
N THR A 892 8.19 32.53 -15.53
CA THR A 892 8.63 33.06 -14.24
C THR A 892 7.64 32.68 -13.13
N GLU A 893 7.92 33.13 -11.92
CA GLU A 893 6.98 33.06 -10.79
C GLU A 893 5.67 33.84 -11.02
N LYS A 894 5.67 34.83 -11.92
CA LYS A 894 4.48 35.62 -12.28
C LYS A 894 3.62 34.95 -13.35
N THR A 895 4.11 33.87 -13.97
CA THR A 895 3.36 33.15 -15.01
C THR A 895 2.06 32.61 -14.44
N ARG A 896 0.95 33.01 -15.05
CA ARG A 896 -0.39 32.52 -14.72
C ARG A 896 -0.73 31.34 -15.61
N PHE A 897 -1.13 30.23 -15.00
CA PHE A 897 -1.74 29.10 -15.70
C PHE A 897 -3.27 29.20 -15.63
N ILE A 898 -3.94 28.87 -16.73
CA ILE A 898 -5.40 28.84 -16.87
C ILE A 898 -5.77 27.51 -17.53
N GLY A 899 -6.44 26.63 -16.79
CA GLY A 899 -6.82 25.30 -17.27
C GLY A 899 -7.93 25.33 -18.32
N TYR A 900 -8.00 24.29 -19.16
CA TYR A 900 -9.07 24.13 -20.16
C TYR A 900 -10.48 24.05 -19.57
N ASN A 901 -10.58 23.65 -18.30
CA ASN A 901 -11.80 23.53 -17.50
C ASN A 901 -12.08 24.79 -16.67
N ASP A 902 -11.23 25.81 -16.72
CA ASP A 902 -11.43 27.07 -16.01
C ASP A 902 -12.51 27.91 -16.71
N GLU A 903 -13.51 28.36 -15.96
CA GLU A 903 -14.57 29.22 -16.47
C GLU A 903 -14.04 30.52 -17.08
N THR A 904 -12.88 31.01 -16.62
CA THR A 904 -12.21 32.21 -17.11
C THR A 904 -11.29 31.97 -18.31
N SER A 905 -11.11 30.71 -18.75
CA SER A 905 -10.27 30.38 -19.91
C SER A 905 -10.69 31.18 -21.16
N PRO A 906 -9.74 31.72 -21.94
CA PRO A 906 -10.04 32.39 -23.22
C PRO A 906 -10.35 31.39 -24.35
N CYS A 907 -10.14 30.09 -24.13
CA CYS A 907 -10.36 29.06 -25.14
C CYS A 907 -11.59 28.21 -24.83
N ARG A 908 -12.30 27.77 -25.88
CA ARG A 908 -13.45 26.85 -25.77
C ARG A 908 -13.38 25.78 -26.85
N SER A 909 -13.46 24.53 -26.44
CA SER A 909 -13.36 23.35 -27.30
C SER A 909 -14.47 22.35 -26.98
N LYS A 910 -14.66 21.38 -27.86
CA LYS A 910 -15.56 20.23 -27.59
C LYS A 910 -14.88 19.25 -26.62
N ASN A 911 -15.68 18.47 -25.88
CA ASN A 911 -15.19 17.36 -25.04
C ASN A 911 -14.18 16.50 -25.79
N GLY A 912 -13.03 16.17 -25.19
CA GLY A 912 -11.94 15.42 -25.81
C GLY A 912 -10.86 16.28 -26.48
N VAL A 913 -11.01 17.60 -26.52
CA VAL A 913 -9.92 18.52 -26.89
C VAL A 913 -9.68 19.46 -25.72
N MET A 914 -8.50 19.41 -25.11
CA MET A 914 -8.14 20.26 -23.97
C MET A 914 -7.27 21.41 -24.45
N VAL A 915 -7.61 22.65 -24.10
CA VAL A 915 -6.84 23.85 -24.42
C VAL A 915 -6.58 24.68 -23.17
N SER A 916 -5.38 24.54 -22.62
CA SER A 916 -4.92 25.33 -21.46
C SER A 916 -3.98 26.45 -21.89
N ALA A 917 -3.83 27.48 -21.06
CA ALA A 917 -3.06 28.66 -21.36
C ALA A 917 -2.06 29.02 -20.26
N TYR A 918 -0.86 29.42 -20.67
CA TYR A 918 0.13 30.13 -19.87
C TYR A 918 0.18 31.59 -20.31
N VAL A 919 0.13 32.52 -19.36
CA VAL A 919 0.17 33.96 -19.60
C VAL A 919 1.33 34.58 -18.83
N GLU A 920 2.19 35.32 -19.52
CA GLU A 920 3.34 36.01 -18.95
C GLU A 920 3.59 37.32 -19.70
N GLN A 921 3.53 38.47 -19.01
CA GLN A 921 3.86 39.80 -19.56
C GLN A 921 3.29 40.10 -20.98
N GLY A 922 2.02 39.79 -21.22
CA GLY A 922 1.37 40.02 -22.51
C GLY A 922 1.67 38.96 -23.60
N LYS A 923 2.46 37.94 -23.26
CA LYS A 923 2.67 36.71 -24.03
C LYS A 923 1.69 35.63 -23.58
N LEU A 924 1.30 34.79 -24.53
CA LEU A 924 0.39 33.66 -24.38
C LEU A 924 1.04 32.42 -24.99
N MET A 925 1.00 31.33 -24.24
CA MET A 925 1.32 29.99 -24.73
C MET A 925 0.12 29.07 -24.48
N LEU A 926 -0.45 28.52 -25.54
CA LEU A 926 -1.54 27.56 -25.51
C LEU A 926 -0.98 26.15 -25.62
N ILE A 927 -1.50 25.24 -24.79
CA ILE A 927 -1.28 23.81 -24.89
C ILE A 927 -2.57 23.19 -25.40
N VAL A 928 -2.52 22.63 -26.61
CA VAL A 928 -3.65 21.94 -27.23
C VAL A 928 -3.39 20.44 -27.16
N MET A 929 -4.24 19.68 -26.48
CA MET A 929 -4.15 18.22 -26.35
C MET A 929 -5.37 17.58 -27.02
N ASN A 930 -5.14 16.54 -27.84
CA ASN A 930 -6.18 15.83 -28.57
C ASN A 930 -6.41 14.41 -28.02
N GLU A 931 -7.54 14.21 -27.37
CA GLU A 931 -8.05 12.92 -26.90
C GLU A 931 -9.19 12.40 -27.81
N LYS A 932 -9.26 12.88 -29.05
CA LYS A 932 -10.20 12.37 -30.04
C LYS A 932 -9.52 11.62 -31.17
N PRO A 933 -10.19 10.61 -31.74
CA PRO A 933 -9.65 9.83 -32.86
C PRO A 933 -9.47 10.65 -34.15
N GLU A 934 -10.04 11.85 -34.25
CA GLU A 934 -9.83 12.70 -35.42
C GLU A 934 -8.43 13.34 -35.43
N ASN A 935 -7.78 13.38 -36.61
CA ASN A 935 -6.47 14.01 -36.80
C ASN A 935 -6.55 15.54 -37.02
N THR A 936 -7.65 16.15 -36.61
CA THR A 936 -7.88 17.59 -36.72
C THR A 936 -8.69 18.06 -35.53
N VAL A 937 -8.20 19.09 -34.85
CA VAL A 937 -8.87 19.70 -33.71
C VAL A 937 -9.34 21.10 -34.05
N SER A 938 -10.50 21.48 -33.54
CA SER A 938 -10.99 22.86 -33.59
C SER A 938 -11.33 23.37 -32.20
N PHE A 939 -11.03 24.65 -31.96
CA PHE A 939 -11.47 25.38 -30.78
C PHE A 939 -11.67 26.86 -31.12
N THR A 940 -12.39 27.56 -30.25
CA THR A 940 -12.73 28.98 -30.37
C THR A 940 -12.01 29.79 -29.32
N ILE A 941 -11.84 31.07 -29.59
CA ILE A 941 -11.13 32.02 -28.75
C ILE A 941 -11.98 33.25 -28.48
N ASP A 942 -12.13 33.56 -27.20
CA ASP A 942 -12.77 34.78 -26.73
C ASP A 942 -11.77 35.94 -26.69
N GLN A 943 -11.92 36.85 -27.64
CA GLN A 943 -11.07 38.03 -27.80
C GLN A 943 -11.15 39.00 -26.62
N GLU A 944 -12.31 39.11 -25.96
CA GLU A 944 -12.46 39.99 -24.80
C GLU A 944 -11.66 39.46 -23.61
N ARG A 945 -11.69 38.14 -23.38
CA ARG A 945 -10.89 37.50 -22.34
C ARG A 945 -9.41 37.60 -22.61
N LEU A 946 -8.96 37.46 -23.85
CA LEU A 946 -7.56 37.69 -24.22
C LEU A 946 -7.12 39.12 -23.92
N ARG A 947 -7.94 40.13 -24.25
CA ARG A 947 -7.65 41.52 -23.91
C ARG A 947 -7.56 41.75 -22.39
N LYS A 948 -8.45 41.13 -21.61
CA LYS A 948 -8.40 41.15 -20.13
C LYS A 948 -7.12 40.49 -19.57
N LEU A 949 -6.50 39.60 -20.33
CA LEU A 949 -5.20 38.98 -20.00
C LEU A 949 -4.01 39.82 -20.49
N GLY A 950 -4.24 41.01 -21.06
CA GLY A 950 -3.19 41.90 -21.56
C GLY A 950 -2.62 41.49 -22.92
N ILE A 951 -3.26 40.57 -23.64
CA ILE A 951 -2.80 40.11 -24.95
C ILE A 951 -3.28 41.09 -26.02
N LYS A 952 -2.35 41.88 -26.59
CA LYS A 952 -2.66 42.95 -27.56
C LYS A 952 -2.62 42.51 -29.02
N SER A 953 -1.74 41.57 -29.38
CA SER A 953 -1.62 41.02 -30.73
C SER A 953 -1.75 39.50 -30.69
N PHE A 954 -2.51 38.95 -31.63
CA PHE A 954 -2.88 37.54 -31.63
C PHE A 954 -2.43 36.85 -32.91
N ARG A 955 -1.13 36.53 -32.99
CA ARG A 955 -0.55 35.72 -34.06
C ARG A 955 0.14 34.51 -33.46
N LEU A 956 -0.52 33.36 -33.52
CA LEU A 956 0.01 32.12 -32.97
C LEU A 956 0.98 31.45 -33.94
N ARG A 957 2.08 30.93 -33.38
CA ARG A 957 3.01 30.03 -34.06
C ARG A 957 3.12 28.74 -33.29
N ASN A 958 3.30 27.63 -33.99
CA ASN A 958 3.67 26.37 -33.37
C ASN A 958 5.09 26.50 -32.79
N ALA A 959 5.27 26.24 -31.50
CA ALA A 959 6.54 26.45 -30.79
C ALA A 959 7.63 25.44 -31.16
N GLU A 960 7.23 24.26 -31.68
CA GLU A 960 8.13 23.20 -32.12
C GLU A 960 8.60 23.44 -33.57
N THR A 961 7.71 23.87 -34.47
CA THR A 961 8.00 23.98 -35.92
C THR A 961 8.18 25.41 -36.42
N GLY A 962 7.80 26.42 -35.65
CA GLY A 962 7.82 27.83 -36.06
C GLY A 962 6.73 28.26 -37.05
N LYS A 963 5.93 27.31 -37.57
CA LYS A 963 4.86 27.59 -38.55
C LYS A 963 3.77 28.47 -37.94
N THR A 964 3.34 29.51 -38.68
CA THR A 964 2.21 30.35 -38.28
C THR A 964 0.90 29.58 -38.40
N VAL A 965 0.02 29.70 -37.40
CA VAL A 965 -1.32 29.13 -37.42
C VAL A 965 -2.28 30.08 -38.10
N GLN A 966 -3.08 29.57 -39.03
CA GLN A 966 -4.15 30.37 -39.65
C GLN A 966 -5.35 30.49 -38.72
N LEU A 967 -5.89 31.71 -38.63
CA LEU A 967 -7.02 32.09 -37.81
C LEU A 967 -8.20 32.39 -38.74
N ASN A 968 -9.30 31.65 -38.59
CA ASN A 968 -10.54 31.92 -39.31
C ASN A 968 -11.51 32.59 -38.33
N SER A 969 -11.49 33.92 -38.29
CA SER A 969 -12.20 34.70 -37.25
C SER A 969 -11.71 34.33 -35.84
N ASP A 970 -12.61 33.85 -34.99
CA ASP A 970 -12.41 33.39 -33.62
C ASP A 970 -12.11 31.88 -33.52
N ARG A 971 -12.17 31.16 -34.64
CA ARG A 971 -11.98 29.71 -34.69
C ARG A 971 -10.59 29.34 -35.21
N ILE A 972 -9.95 28.43 -34.48
CA ILE A 972 -8.70 27.78 -34.87
C ILE A 972 -8.99 26.33 -35.25
N THR A 973 -8.37 25.88 -36.35
CA THR A 973 -8.36 24.48 -36.76
C THR A 973 -6.92 24.05 -37.00
N LEU A 974 -6.51 22.93 -36.39
CA LEU A 974 -5.13 22.44 -36.42
C LEU A 974 -5.09 20.98 -36.85
N PRO A 975 -4.12 20.58 -37.70
CA PRO A 975 -3.78 19.18 -37.86
C PRO A 975 -3.08 18.69 -36.58
N LEU A 976 -3.75 17.85 -35.81
CA LEU A 976 -3.22 17.27 -34.57
C LEU A 976 -3.75 15.86 -34.44
N ASN A 977 -2.85 14.87 -34.40
CA ASN A 977 -3.21 13.46 -34.33
C ASN A 977 -3.87 13.12 -32.99
N TYR A 978 -4.58 11.98 -32.96
CA TYR A 978 -5.08 11.41 -31.72
C TYR A 978 -3.91 11.09 -30.75
N HIS A 979 -4.12 11.33 -29.46
CA HIS A 979 -3.12 11.16 -28.39
C HIS A 979 -1.87 12.01 -28.58
N ASP A 980 -2.02 13.22 -29.10
CA ASP A 980 -0.91 14.15 -29.32
C ASP A 980 -1.22 15.54 -28.77
N TYR A 981 -0.18 16.33 -28.56
CA TYR A 981 -0.27 17.73 -28.16
C TYR A 981 0.44 18.65 -29.14
N MET A 982 0.03 19.92 -29.12
CA MET A 982 0.68 21.01 -29.83
C MET A 982 0.83 22.21 -28.90
N ILE A 983 2.01 22.83 -28.91
CA ILE A 983 2.27 24.08 -28.20
C ILE A 983 2.19 25.23 -29.20
N LEU A 984 1.32 26.19 -28.93
CA LEU A 984 1.17 27.42 -29.72
C LEU A 984 1.55 28.62 -28.85
N TRP A 985 2.16 29.64 -29.43
CA TRP A 985 2.47 30.87 -28.69
C TRP A 985 2.42 32.13 -29.55
N ASN A 986 2.27 33.28 -28.90
CA ASN A 986 2.61 34.59 -29.47
C ASN A 986 3.83 35.14 -28.71
N LEU A 987 4.97 35.24 -29.40
CA LEU A 987 6.19 35.83 -28.85
C LEU A 987 6.31 37.30 -29.23
#